data_AF-A0A1A3KRN7-F1
#
_entry.id   AF-A0A1A3KRN7-F1
#
_cell.length_a   1.000
_cell.length_b   1.000
_cell.length_c   1.000
_cell.angle_alpha   90.00
_cell.angle_beta   90.00
_cell.angle_gamma   90.00
#
_symmetry.space_group_name_H-M   'P 1'
#
loop_
_entity.id
_entity.type
_entity.pdbx_description
1 polymer ?
#
loop_
_entity_poly.entity_id
_entity_poly.type
_entity_poly.pdbx_seq_one_letter_code
_entity_poly.pdbx_strand_id
1 'polypeptide(L)'
;MTPLSYRLPNGSTPVLLSADTAELLPREAAALLSYATTHSDVSPQAIADMLFRTRIARKHRALAMVSERDAFLSALRAIAEGRDHSLVLRSEAAATTRSVGFVFPGQGSQRPGMGRLFYESVPAFRAEVDRCAAAFEAYIGQTPLKYLLDEGVTADDDAGTVQPALFTQMAGLAAMWRSFGVAPRSTIGHSQGEIAAAYLSGLITLDDAVRIVSIRSGAADEFISGAYAMAVIAADRETCEDLLARACGWAELSVVNSPNLTGISGDQDAVQGIVDNCTERGIFARVIRVRYPAHTSVINELNNKLRAATQRELENPKFLDADIECVGATLGTTITSDLPVDRYWFWNLRNTVRFDKAIATATAAGVDTFVELAEHPTLQLAIQENLAADSGIEEERQPLVVGTSLRTAGDLDEFTRNLVRLALHDLGFAWQGLGTEFDGPPPLPLVDFPNTVFNDARLWMPYEQGISRIPGRTSNVGVAAKPAVSESDSTPTAPRLLNEQWVRLSRRSLVPPRTIGVIDYTGECAELAGALCVAAADAGATAQLVNPETAAVAGGLDTLAVLMPQSPRLDTAGAAARVVTFFSERTWWPGVPAGVTDFWLVTVAGETVIAADATPDLVHAGASAGFRSVGAKYPGTRFRHLDLPATPGASLSATAPAVVAALHTAEESELAIREGGLYAKRVIETDLPAIESDTSAAGHILILGGTGKLGLEFCEHYAHRGAKRITLVNRSGETAAIADRLQRIRSATSADIRVVARDLSETSAIEELAQQGLPADLIIHAAVEYSGVELEDITPDLADAALRAKVIGIAGVLDSYPRASNSRVLLCSSVSATVGGRGLALYAAGNRMLDALAHQHRSAGADCISVQWGHWDVHLDRSGAAMLAGLGVVPMRPTDALAAGMARFGENVIVAAFDLERARSVLQTCGRHSLLAQLDSAPPPATDPEVQRPAAETGRSQRFVNLLAQAIGLDSAETIDTSVPMVAIGLDSLQALEFRRRVKQEFNHDLEVADLLGGASIADVLAKLNA
;
A
#
# COMPACT_ATOMS: atom_id res chain seq x y z
N MET A 1 44.61 2.23 24.92
CA MET A 1 44.06 2.76 23.65
C MET A 1 45.08 3.70 23.08
N THR A 2 45.53 3.44 21.85
CA THR A 2 46.37 4.38 21.11
C THR A 2 45.56 5.68 20.90
N PRO A 3 46.13 6.87 21.18
CA PRO A 3 45.45 8.12 20.88
C PRO A 3 45.16 8.22 19.38
N LEU A 4 43.93 8.61 19.02
CA LEU A 4 43.52 8.87 17.64
C LEU A 4 43.49 10.39 17.41
N SER A 5 43.92 10.82 16.22
CA SER A 5 43.65 12.17 15.71
C SER A 5 42.60 12.07 14.61
N TYR A 6 41.61 12.95 14.62
CA TYR A 6 40.48 12.83 13.69
C TYR A 6 40.70 13.71 12.45
N ARG A 7 40.56 13.13 11.25
CA ARG A 7 40.64 13.86 9.96
C ARG A 7 39.49 13.45 9.05
N LEU A 8 39.00 14.41 8.28
CA LEU A 8 38.04 14.18 7.21
C LEU A 8 38.76 13.71 5.93
N PRO A 9 38.04 13.11 4.97
CA PRO A 9 38.63 12.57 3.75
C PRO A 9 39.42 13.59 2.91
N ASN A 10 38.97 14.84 2.85
CA ASN A 10 39.70 15.94 2.19
C ASN A 10 40.86 16.53 3.03
N GLY A 11 41.19 15.94 4.18
CA GLY A 11 42.25 16.38 5.08
C GLY A 11 41.86 17.48 6.06
N SER A 12 40.63 17.99 6.00
CA SER A 12 40.14 19.00 6.96
C SER A 12 39.92 18.42 8.36
N THR A 13 39.98 19.28 9.37
CA THR A 13 39.75 18.93 10.77
C THR A 13 38.25 18.93 11.06
N PRO A 14 37.66 17.82 11.56
CA PRO A 14 36.27 17.77 11.97
C PRO A 14 36.08 18.36 13.37
N VAL A 15 35.52 19.57 13.47
CA VAL A 15 35.11 20.13 14.76
C VAL A 15 33.63 19.85 14.95
N LEU A 16 33.31 18.83 15.74
CA LEU A 16 31.94 18.42 16.06
C LEU A 16 31.40 19.15 17.29
N LEU A 17 30.33 19.91 17.11
CA LEU A 17 29.51 20.47 18.18
C LEU A 17 28.21 19.68 18.27
N SER A 18 27.81 19.32 19.49
CA SER A 18 26.55 18.60 19.69
C SER A 18 25.86 18.93 21.01
N ALA A 19 24.53 18.92 20.98
CA ALA A 19 23.68 19.28 22.10
C ALA A 19 22.40 18.41 22.20
N ASP A 20 21.78 18.39 23.38
CA ASP A 20 20.51 17.69 23.65
C ASP A 20 19.28 18.52 23.24
N THR A 21 19.45 19.80 22.91
CA THR A 21 18.41 20.64 22.31
C THR A 21 19.04 21.55 21.26
N ALA A 22 18.28 21.93 20.23
CA ALA A 22 18.78 22.78 19.15
C ALA A 22 19.27 24.15 19.63
N GLU A 23 18.69 24.68 20.71
CA GLU A 23 18.97 25.99 21.32
C GLU A 23 20.33 26.06 22.04
N LEU A 24 20.88 24.91 22.45
CA LEU A 24 22.16 24.85 23.16
C LEU A 24 23.36 24.84 22.20
N LEU A 25 23.15 24.48 20.92
CA LEU A 25 24.21 24.39 19.92
C LEU A 25 24.95 25.73 19.70
N PRO A 26 24.26 26.90 19.59
CA PRO A 26 24.92 28.19 19.51
C PRO A 26 25.70 28.55 20.78
N ARG A 27 25.22 28.12 21.96
CA ARG A 27 25.91 28.39 23.24
C ARG A 27 27.20 27.58 23.38
N GLU A 28 27.18 26.31 22.96
CA GLU A 28 28.39 25.48 22.84
C GLU A 28 29.41 26.11 21.89
N ALA A 29 28.95 26.62 20.74
CA ALA A 29 29.81 27.34 19.79
C ALA A 29 30.43 28.61 20.39
N ALA A 30 29.64 29.41 21.12
CA ALA A 30 30.12 30.61 21.79
C ALA A 30 31.16 30.32 22.87
N ALA A 31 30.97 29.26 23.66
CA ALA A 31 31.93 28.82 24.67
C ALA A 31 33.27 28.38 24.05
N LEU A 32 33.21 27.57 22.99
CA LEU A 32 34.40 27.16 22.25
C LEU A 32 35.10 28.34 21.55
N LEU A 33 34.33 29.28 21.00
CA LEU A 33 34.88 30.49 20.38
C LEU A 33 35.63 31.36 21.40
N SER A 34 35.06 31.54 22.59
CA SER A 34 35.72 32.28 23.69
C SER A 34 37.02 31.60 24.13
N TYR A 35 37.01 30.27 24.25
CA TYR A 35 38.21 29.51 24.59
C TYR A 35 39.28 29.64 23.51
N ALA A 36 38.90 29.42 22.24
CA ALA A 36 39.80 29.48 21.11
C ALA A 36 40.42 30.86 20.96
N THR A 37 39.65 31.95 21.10
CA THR A 37 40.17 33.32 21.01
C THR A 37 41.16 33.66 22.12
N THR A 38 40.97 33.12 23.33
CA THR A 38 41.87 33.33 24.48
C THR A 38 43.17 32.51 24.36
N HIS A 39 43.09 31.29 23.83
CA HIS A 39 44.22 30.36 23.69
C HIS A 39 44.67 30.27 22.22
N SER A 40 45.43 31.28 21.79
CA SER A 40 45.87 31.41 20.39
C SER A 40 46.88 30.37 19.92
N ASP A 41 47.60 29.77 20.86
CA ASP A 41 48.60 28.72 20.71
C ASP A 41 47.98 27.32 20.47
N VAL A 42 46.71 27.12 20.84
CA VAL A 42 46.02 25.84 20.65
C VAL A 42 45.51 25.72 19.22
N SER A 43 45.88 24.64 18.53
CA SER A 43 45.46 24.38 17.16
C SER A 43 44.00 23.90 17.08
N PRO A 44 43.28 24.13 15.95
CA PRO A 44 41.94 23.57 15.72
C PRO A 44 41.92 22.04 15.87
N GLN A 45 42.99 21.35 15.48
CA GLN A 45 43.10 19.91 15.64
C GLN A 45 43.12 19.47 17.10
N ALA A 46 43.88 20.17 17.96
CA ALA A 46 43.93 19.84 19.38
C ALA A 46 42.55 19.99 20.04
N ILE A 47 41.76 20.98 19.59
CA ILE A 47 40.37 21.18 20.03
C ILE A 47 39.47 20.04 19.54
N ALA A 48 39.53 19.68 18.26
CA ALA A 48 38.77 18.56 17.70
C ALA A 48 39.06 17.24 18.44
N ASP A 49 40.35 16.92 18.63
CA ASP A 49 40.76 15.72 19.35
C ASP A 49 40.31 15.75 20.83
N MET A 50 40.32 16.93 21.47
CA MET A 50 39.77 17.11 22.82
C MET A 50 38.26 16.85 22.86
N LEU A 51 37.50 17.35 21.87
CA LEU A 51 36.06 17.13 21.78
C LEU A 51 35.73 15.65 21.62
N PHE A 52 36.33 14.96 20.65
CA PHE A 52 36.07 13.52 20.44
C PHE A 52 36.48 12.64 21.62
N ARG A 53 37.51 13.03 22.39
CA ARG A 53 37.92 12.29 23.60
C ARG A 53 37.03 12.53 24.81
N THR A 54 36.40 13.71 24.92
CA THR A 54 35.74 14.15 26.16
C THR A 54 34.24 14.42 26.03
N ARG A 55 33.67 14.32 24.83
CA ARG A 55 32.25 14.57 24.54
C ARG A 55 31.65 13.39 23.81
N ILE A 56 30.39 13.08 24.13
CA ILE A 56 29.55 12.14 23.38
C ILE A 56 28.76 12.93 22.35
N ALA A 57 28.68 12.43 21.11
CA ALA A 57 27.92 13.06 20.03
C ALA A 57 26.40 12.98 20.29
N ARG A 58 25.80 14.08 20.74
CA ARG A 58 24.35 14.18 21.04
C ARG A 58 23.50 14.35 19.78
N LYS A 59 22.18 14.44 19.94
CA LYS A 59 21.20 14.39 18.83
C LYS A 59 21.21 15.64 17.93
N HIS A 60 21.41 16.85 18.44
CA HIS A 60 21.53 18.04 17.58
C HIS A 60 23.00 18.29 17.28
N ARG A 61 23.38 18.31 16.00
CA ARG A 61 24.78 18.31 15.59
C ARG A 61 25.08 19.42 14.59
N ALA A 62 26.25 20.03 14.73
CA ALA A 62 26.89 20.83 13.69
C ALA A 62 28.36 20.43 13.60
N LEU A 63 28.89 20.34 12.39
CA LEU A 63 30.28 20.00 12.15
C LEU A 63 30.92 21.07 11.27
N ALA A 64 32.03 21.63 11.74
CA ALA A 64 32.86 22.53 10.95
C ALA A 64 34.04 21.77 10.35
N MET A 65 34.26 21.94 9.05
CA MET A 65 35.32 21.31 8.25
C MET A 65 36.43 22.34 8.02
N VAL A 66 37.44 22.36 8.87
CA VAL A 66 38.38 23.51 8.95
C VAL A 66 39.83 23.06 8.78
N SER A 67 40.61 23.80 8.00
CA SER A 67 42.05 23.58 7.80
C SER A 67 42.90 24.61 8.55
N GLU A 68 42.40 25.83 8.68
CA GLU A 68 43.12 26.97 9.24
C GLU A 68 42.38 27.61 10.41
N ARG A 69 43.13 28.35 11.23
CA ARG A 69 42.63 28.97 12.45
C ARG A 69 41.57 30.06 12.17
N ASP A 70 41.76 30.89 11.16
CA ASP A 70 40.80 31.96 10.84
C ASP A 70 39.49 31.39 10.32
N ALA A 71 39.56 30.35 9.48
CA ALA A 71 38.41 29.59 9.02
C ALA A 71 37.66 28.92 10.21
N PHE A 72 38.40 28.38 11.17
CA PHE A 72 37.85 27.81 12.40
C PHE A 72 37.09 28.84 13.26
N LEU A 73 37.69 30.02 13.49
CA LEU A 73 37.02 31.08 14.25
C LEU A 73 35.79 31.62 13.52
N SER A 74 35.85 31.75 12.18
CA SER A 74 34.71 32.14 11.34
C SER A 74 33.57 31.13 11.43
N ALA A 75 33.88 29.83 11.32
CA ALA A 75 32.91 28.76 11.41
C ALA A 75 32.22 28.71 12.79
N LEU A 76 32.97 28.85 13.89
CA LEU A 76 32.38 28.90 15.24
C LEU A 76 31.48 30.12 15.44
N ARG A 77 31.86 31.30 14.93
CA ARG A 77 31.00 32.50 14.95
C ARG A 77 29.69 32.26 14.20
N ALA A 78 29.76 31.65 13.02
CA ALA A 78 28.56 31.35 12.23
C ALA A 78 27.60 30.42 13.00
N ILE A 79 28.10 29.37 13.66
CA ILE A 79 27.26 28.47 14.48
C ILE A 79 26.69 29.19 15.70
N ALA A 80 27.49 30.03 16.37
CA ALA A 80 27.05 30.80 17.54
C ALA A 80 25.98 31.85 17.21
N GLU A 81 26.02 32.41 16.00
CA GLU A 81 25.06 33.41 15.51
C GLU A 81 23.89 32.78 14.73
N GLY A 82 23.92 31.47 14.48
CA GLY A 82 22.90 30.77 13.69
C GLY A 82 22.89 31.16 12.21
N ARG A 83 24.04 31.58 11.65
CA ARG A 83 24.19 31.94 10.23
C ARG A 83 24.78 30.79 9.41
N ASP A 84 24.45 30.74 8.13
CA ASP A 84 25.05 29.78 7.20
C ASP A 84 26.52 30.11 6.92
N HIS A 85 27.31 29.06 6.71
CA HIS A 85 28.74 29.16 6.42
C HIS A 85 29.19 27.97 5.57
N SER A 86 29.98 28.23 4.52
CA SER A 86 30.38 27.20 3.53
C SER A 86 31.18 26.02 4.09
N LEU A 87 31.83 26.20 5.23
CA LEU A 87 32.60 25.18 5.96
C LEU A 87 31.82 24.48 7.08
N VAL A 88 30.54 24.84 7.30
CA VAL A 88 29.73 24.30 8.39
C VAL A 88 28.54 23.55 7.80
N LEU A 89 28.34 22.33 8.27
CA LEU A 89 27.12 21.57 8.04
C LEU A 89 26.39 21.40 9.37
N ARG A 90 25.07 21.58 9.36
CA ARG A 90 24.21 21.50 10.55
C ARG A 90 23.01 20.60 10.27
N SER A 91 22.61 19.81 11.26
CA SER A 91 21.35 19.07 11.18
C SER A 91 20.17 19.99 11.48
N GLU A 92 19.17 20.03 10.60
CA GLU A 92 17.91 20.76 10.84
C GLU A 92 17.03 20.03 11.86
N ALA A 93 17.04 18.69 11.81
CA ALA A 93 16.35 17.82 12.75
C ALA A 93 17.33 17.17 13.75
N ALA A 94 16.77 16.55 14.79
CA ALA A 94 17.53 15.68 15.68
C ALA A 94 18.00 14.42 14.94
N ALA A 95 19.25 14.01 15.16
CA ALA A 95 19.79 12.76 14.65
C ALA A 95 19.04 11.56 15.26
N THR A 96 18.73 10.59 14.41
CA THR A 96 18.09 9.32 14.76
C THR A 96 18.99 8.17 14.35
N THR A 97 18.80 6.97 14.88
CA THR A 97 19.54 5.80 14.40
C THR A 97 19.12 5.49 12.97
N ARG A 98 20.08 5.44 12.04
CA ARG A 98 19.82 5.21 10.62
C ARG A 98 20.18 3.79 10.18
N SER A 99 19.58 3.37 9.08
CA SER A 99 19.80 2.08 8.43
C SER A 99 20.24 2.32 7.00
N VAL A 100 21.52 2.05 6.72
CA VAL A 100 22.16 2.41 5.46
C VAL A 100 22.02 1.30 4.42
N GLY A 101 21.54 1.67 3.23
CA GLY A 101 21.51 0.85 2.02
C GLY A 101 22.53 1.37 1.00
N PHE A 102 23.44 0.50 0.54
CA PHE A 102 24.35 0.84 -0.56
C PHE A 102 23.69 0.51 -1.90
N VAL A 103 23.62 1.51 -2.78
CA VAL A 103 23.02 1.39 -4.10
C VAL A 103 24.11 1.30 -5.17
N PHE A 104 24.07 0.24 -5.96
CA PHE A 104 25.04 -0.07 -7.00
C PHE A 104 24.41 0.15 -8.38
N PRO A 105 24.79 1.23 -9.10
CA PRO A 105 24.18 1.56 -10.38
C PRO A 105 24.60 0.62 -11.52
N GLY A 106 23.84 0.67 -12.62
CA GLY A 106 24.17 -0.02 -13.87
C GLY A 106 25.19 0.73 -14.73
N GLN A 107 25.28 0.35 -16.01
CA GLN A 107 26.07 1.07 -17.01
C GLN A 107 25.38 2.40 -17.39
N GLY A 108 26.14 3.48 -17.52
CA GLY A 108 25.64 4.78 -18.00
C GLY A 108 26.43 6.02 -17.58
N SER A 109 27.19 5.98 -16.48
CA SER A 109 28.01 7.11 -16.00
C SER A 109 29.51 6.95 -16.21
N GLN A 110 29.96 5.79 -16.72
CA GLN A 110 31.37 5.46 -16.86
C GLN A 110 32.14 6.47 -17.72
N ARG A 111 33.42 6.61 -17.41
CA ARG A 111 34.40 7.30 -18.25
C ARG A 111 35.81 6.77 -17.95
N PRO A 112 36.75 6.87 -18.90
CA PRO A 112 38.16 6.68 -18.61
C PRO A 112 38.63 7.60 -17.45
N GLY A 113 39.41 7.05 -16.53
CA GLY A 113 39.97 7.78 -15.38
C GLY A 113 39.00 8.01 -14.20
N MET A 114 37.79 7.44 -14.21
CA MET A 114 36.78 7.66 -13.15
C MET A 114 37.21 7.24 -11.73
N GLY A 115 38.18 6.34 -11.60
CA GLY A 115 38.66 5.87 -10.29
C GLY A 115 39.94 6.55 -9.81
N ARG A 116 40.59 7.37 -10.64
CA ARG A 116 41.92 7.92 -10.37
C ARG A 116 41.99 8.72 -9.07
N LEU A 117 41.06 9.65 -8.88
CA LEU A 117 41.01 10.50 -7.68
C LEU A 117 40.99 9.66 -6.38
N PHE A 118 40.13 8.65 -6.34
CA PHE A 118 39.97 7.79 -5.16
C PHE A 118 41.16 6.85 -4.98
N TYR A 119 41.72 6.34 -6.09
CA TYR A 119 42.90 5.49 -6.08
C TYR A 119 44.15 6.19 -5.53
N GLU A 120 44.34 7.46 -5.89
CA GLU A 120 45.46 8.26 -5.39
C GLU A 120 45.23 8.66 -3.92
N SER A 121 44.00 9.04 -3.56
CA SER A 121 43.69 9.69 -2.28
C SER A 121 43.36 8.73 -1.13
N VAL A 122 42.75 7.57 -1.38
CA VAL A 122 42.21 6.69 -0.32
C VAL A 122 42.84 5.28 -0.38
N PRO A 123 43.63 4.88 0.65
CA PRO A 123 44.27 3.55 0.68
C PRO A 123 43.31 2.36 0.62
N ALA A 124 42.15 2.44 1.27
CA ALA A 124 41.16 1.37 1.28
C ALA A 124 40.53 1.14 -0.10
N PHE A 125 40.27 2.21 -0.85
CA PHE A 125 39.82 2.12 -2.24
C PHE A 125 40.88 1.42 -3.10
N ARG A 126 42.14 1.90 -3.02
CA ARG A 126 43.26 1.35 -3.78
C ARG A 126 43.48 -0.13 -3.51
N ALA A 127 43.48 -0.55 -2.24
CA ALA A 127 43.69 -1.94 -1.87
C ALA A 127 42.62 -2.88 -2.45
N GLU A 128 41.35 -2.46 -2.44
CA GLU A 128 40.26 -3.26 -3.01
C GLU A 128 40.30 -3.27 -4.54
N VAL A 129 40.62 -2.14 -5.16
CA VAL A 129 40.81 -2.05 -6.62
C VAL A 129 41.97 -2.93 -7.09
N ASP A 130 43.11 -2.93 -6.41
CA ASP A 130 44.26 -3.78 -6.73
C ASP A 130 43.89 -5.27 -6.60
N ARG A 131 43.09 -5.61 -5.58
CA ARG A 131 42.59 -6.97 -5.36
C ARG A 131 41.66 -7.44 -6.48
N CYS A 132 40.69 -6.61 -6.88
CA CYS A 132 39.81 -6.90 -8.02
C CYS A 132 40.60 -6.98 -9.32
N ALA A 133 41.55 -6.07 -9.55
CA ALA A 133 42.38 -6.05 -10.75
C ALA A 133 43.22 -7.33 -10.90
N ALA A 134 43.82 -7.81 -9.81
CA ALA A 134 44.57 -9.06 -9.80
C ALA A 134 43.67 -10.27 -10.12
N ALA A 135 42.43 -10.28 -9.64
CA ALA A 135 41.47 -11.35 -9.92
C ALA A 135 41.03 -11.36 -11.40
N PHE A 136 40.76 -10.20 -12.00
CA PHE A 136 40.49 -10.11 -13.44
C PHE A 136 41.71 -10.49 -14.28
N GLU A 137 42.92 -10.03 -13.92
CA GLU A 137 44.14 -10.38 -14.64
C GLU A 137 44.42 -11.89 -14.60
N ALA A 138 44.20 -12.54 -13.44
CA ALA A 138 44.33 -13.98 -13.30
C ALA A 138 43.32 -14.77 -14.15
N TYR A 139 42.11 -14.24 -14.34
CA TYR A 139 41.03 -14.93 -15.04
C TYR A 139 41.00 -14.69 -16.56
N ILE A 140 40.98 -13.42 -16.98
CA ILE A 140 40.83 -13.01 -18.38
C ILE A 140 42.11 -12.44 -19.01
N GLY A 141 43.20 -12.33 -18.25
CA GLY A 141 44.48 -11.78 -18.74
C GLY A 141 44.44 -10.28 -19.05
N GLN A 142 43.39 -9.58 -18.63
CA GLN A 142 43.23 -8.14 -18.82
C GLN A 142 42.97 -7.46 -17.47
N THR A 143 43.47 -6.23 -17.32
CA THR A 143 43.32 -5.45 -16.09
C THR A 143 42.34 -4.29 -16.28
N PRO A 144 41.35 -4.11 -15.38
CA PRO A 144 40.45 -2.97 -15.41
C PRO A 144 41.15 -1.64 -15.07
N LEU A 145 42.37 -1.68 -14.51
CA LEU A 145 43.11 -0.50 -14.06
C LEU A 145 43.36 0.51 -15.18
N LYS A 146 43.60 0.03 -16.41
CA LYS A 146 43.86 0.91 -17.54
C LYS A 146 42.69 1.86 -17.78
N TYR A 147 41.47 1.35 -17.88
CA TYR A 147 40.28 2.18 -18.06
C TYR A 147 39.98 3.02 -16.80
N LEU A 148 40.21 2.46 -15.62
CA LEU A 148 39.87 3.10 -14.35
C LEU A 148 40.75 4.33 -14.03
N LEU A 149 42.02 4.31 -14.45
CA LEU A 149 43.04 5.30 -14.04
C LEU A 149 43.53 6.20 -15.19
N ASP A 150 43.53 5.72 -16.45
CA ASP A 150 44.05 6.49 -17.58
C ASP A 150 42.93 7.23 -18.32
N GLU A 151 42.97 8.57 -18.27
CA GLU A 151 42.02 9.45 -18.97
C GLU A 151 42.26 9.51 -20.48
N GLY A 152 43.44 9.11 -20.96
CA GLY A 152 43.82 9.15 -22.37
C GLY A 152 43.33 7.97 -23.20
N VAL A 153 42.69 6.98 -22.57
CA VAL A 153 42.09 5.83 -23.26
C VAL A 153 40.86 6.29 -24.05
N THR A 154 40.69 5.75 -25.26
CA THR A 154 39.46 5.98 -26.02
C THR A 154 38.26 5.51 -25.20
N ALA A 155 37.22 6.35 -25.11
CA ALA A 155 35.96 5.98 -24.49
C ALA A 155 35.18 5.01 -25.40
N ASP A 156 35.79 3.87 -25.69
CA ASP A 156 35.13 2.76 -26.36
C ASP A 156 34.25 2.09 -25.31
N ASP A 157 32.94 2.30 -25.41
CA ASP A 157 31.90 1.73 -24.54
C ASP A 157 31.72 0.20 -24.74
N ASP A 158 32.85 -0.51 -24.91
CA ASP A 158 32.90 -1.96 -25.04
C ASP A 158 32.55 -2.64 -23.71
N ALA A 159 31.63 -3.62 -23.74
CA ALA A 159 31.14 -4.26 -22.53
C ALA A 159 32.25 -5.03 -21.80
N GLY A 160 33.18 -5.65 -22.54
CA GLY A 160 34.35 -6.36 -22.01
C GLY A 160 35.30 -5.47 -21.21
N THR A 161 35.36 -4.17 -21.51
CA THR A 161 36.19 -3.22 -20.77
C THR A 161 35.42 -2.48 -19.68
N VAL A 162 34.19 -2.04 -19.98
CA VAL A 162 33.39 -1.17 -19.10
C VAL A 162 32.83 -1.92 -17.90
N GLN A 163 32.30 -3.14 -18.07
CA GLN A 163 31.68 -3.87 -16.95
C GLN A 163 32.69 -4.26 -15.86
N PRO A 164 33.88 -4.80 -16.17
CA PRO A 164 34.93 -5.03 -15.18
C PRO A 164 35.39 -3.76 -14.46
N ALA A 165 35.55 -2.65 -15.19
CA ALA A 165 35.95 -1.37 -14.62
C ALA A 165 34.89 -0.81 -13.66
N LEU A 166 33.60 -0.89 -14.03
CA LEU A 166 32.49 -0.45 -13.17
C LEU A 166 32.35 -1.32 -11.91
N PHE A 167 32.45 -2.65 -12.04
CA PHE A 167 32.47 -3.55 -10.88
C PHE A 167 33.60 -3.17 -9.90
N THR A 168 34.82 -2.99 -10.43
CA THR A 168 36.01 -2.64 -9.65
C THR A 168 35.85 -1.27 -8.96
N GLN A 169 35.33 -0.27 -9.67
CA GLN A 169 35.00 1.04 -9.10
C GLN A 169 34.02 0.92 -7.94
N MET A 170 32.89 0.22 -8.14
CA MET A 170 31.86 0.06 -7.12
C MET A 170 32.38 -0.67 -5.87
N ALA A 171 33.19 -1.72 -6.05
CA ALA A 171 33.85 -2.42 -4.96
C ALA A 171 34.81 -1.51 -4.18
N GLY A 172 35.64 -0.74 -4.91
CA GLY A 172 36.54 0.25 -4.30
C GLY A 172 35.79 1.34 -3.53
N LEU A 173 34.70 1.89 -4.08
CA LEU A 173 33.88 2.91 -3.41
C LEU A 173 33.22 2.34 -2.15
N ALA A 174 32.73 1.09 -2.19
CA ALA A 174 32.19 0.43 -1.00
C ALA A 174 33.26 0.27 0.10
N ALA A 175 34.49 -0.12 -0.26
CA ALA A 175 35.61 -0.19 0.67
C ALA A 175 35.99 1.19 1.24
N MET A 176 35.96 2.24 0.41
CA MET A 176 36.16 3.62 0.83
C MET A 176 35.12 4.04 1.88
N TRP A 177 33.83 3.91 1.60
CA TRP A 177 32.76 4.27 2.54
C TRP A 177 32.87 3.51 3.86
N ARG A 178 33.14 2.20 3.81
CA ARG A 178 33.37 1.36 5.00
C ARG A 178 34.55 1.83 5.83
N SER A 179 35.65 2.26 5.19
CA SER A 179 36.84 2.76 5.89
C SER A 179 36.56 4.03 6.71
N PHE A 180 35.57 4.83 6.30
CA PHE A 180 35.14 6.04 7.00
C PHE A 180 33.94 5.82 7.95
N GLY A 181 33.65 4.57 8.32
CA GLY A 181 32.67 4.24 9.35
C GLY A 181 31.23 4.06 8.83
N VAL A 182 31.01 4.01 7.52
CA VAL A 182 29.68 3.78 6.92
C VAL A 182 29.61 2.35 6.37
N ALA A 183 28.87 1.48 7.05
CA ALA A 183 28.65 0.10 6.63
C ALA A 183 27.18 -0.12 6.23
N PRO A 184 26.90 -0.87 5.15
CA PRO A 184 25.54 -1.14 4.72
C PRO A 184 24.89 -2.23 5.59
N ARG A 185 23.62 -2.04 5.94
CA ARG A 185 22.72 -3.12 6.38
C ARG A 185 22.14 -3.89 5.20
N SER A 186 21.99 -3.20 4.06
CA SER A 186 21.48 -3.78 2.82
C SER A 186 22.28 -3.27 1.61
N THR A 187 22.44 -4.11 0.59
CA THR A 187 23.00 -3.75 -0.72
C THR A 187 21.91 -3.88 -1.77
N ILE A 188 21.76 -2.87 -2.62
CA ILE A 188 20.71 -2.78 -3.64
C ILE A 188 21.38 -2.63 -5.00
N GLY A 189 21.13 -3.57 -5.91
CA GLY A 189 21.75 -3.55 -7.23
C GLY A 189 20.79 -3.19 -8.36
N HIS A 190 21.31 -2.46 -9.35
CA HIS A 190 20.61 -2.17 -10.60
C HIS A 190 21.33 -2.84 -11.79
N SER A 191 20.68 -3.82 -12.44
CA SER A 191 21.25 -4.54 -13.60
C SER A 191 22.62 -5.17 -13.24
N GLN A 192 23.72 -4.84 -13.94
CA GLN A 192 25.05 -5.34 -13.60
C GLN A 192 25.53 -4.94 -12.19
N GLY A 193 25.00 -3.84 -11.63
CA GLY A 193 25.31 -3.41 -10.27
C GLY A 193 24.90 -4.45 -9.22
N GLU A 194 23.97 -5.36 -9.56
CA GLU A 194 23.61 -6.50 -8.71
C GLU A 194 24.78 -7.45 -8.47
N ILE A 195 25.75 -7.55 -9.38
CA ILE A 195 26.93 -8.39 -9.17
C ILE A 195 27.84 -7.78 -8.08
N ALA A 196 28.02 -6.46 -8.09
CA ALA A 196 28.75 -5.76 -7.04
C ALA A 196 28.00 -5.83 -5.70
N ALA A 197 26.67 -5.67 -5.70
CA ALA A 197 25.84 -5.82 -4.51
C ALA A 197 25.95 -7.24 -3.91
N ALA A 198 25.85 -8.29 -4.74
CA ALA A 198 25.98 -9.68 -4.32
C ALA A 198 27.39 -9.99 -3.76
N TYR A 199 28.44 -9.43 -4.37
CA TYR A 199 29.81 -9.57 -3.86
C TYR A 199 29.98 -8.87 -2.50
N LEU A 200 29.49 -7.63 -2.36
CA LEU A 200 29.66 -6.85 -1.13
C LEU A 200 28.82 -7.36 0.05
N SER A 201 27.69 -8.02 -0.23
CA SER A 201 26.88 -8.70 0.77
C SER A 201 27.49 -10.03 1.23
N GLY A 202 28.30 -10.67 0.38
CA GLY A 202 28.89 -11.98 0.64
C GLY A 202 28.13 -13.15 0.02
N LEU A 203 27.10 -12.90 -0.78
CA LEU A 203 26.35 -13.94 -1.51
C LEU A 203 27.19 -14.66 -2.56
N ILE A 204 28.21 -14.00 -3.11
CA ILE A 204 29.16 -14.56 -4.06
C ILE A 204 30.59 -14.16 -3.69
N THR A 205 31.56 -15.02 -4.03
CA THR A 205 32.98 -14.72 -3.84
C THR A 205 33.48 -13.72 -4.88
N LEU A 206 34.65 -13.11 -4.66
CA LEU A 206 35.29 -12.24 -5.66
C LEU A 206 35.55 -12.99 -6.97
N ASP A 207 36.05 -14.23 -6.89
CA ASP A 207 36.37 -15.03 -8.07
C ASP A 207 35.11 -15.36 -8.88
N ASP A 208 34.01 -15.69 -8.21
CA ASP A 208 32.73 -15.93 -8.88
C ASP A 208 32.13 -14.63 -9.46
N ALA A 209 32.26 -13.49 -8.77
CA ALA A 209 31.85 -12.20 -9.30
C ALA A 209 32.60 -11.82 -10.58
N VAL A 210 33.93 -12.00 -10.60
CA VAL A 210 34.78 -11.79 -11.78
C VAL A 210 34.33 -12.66 -12.96
N ARG A 211 34.02 -13.93 -12.70
CA ARG A 211 33.50 -14.85 -13.73
C ARG A 211 32.15 -14.40 -14.26
N ILE A 212 31.21 -14.03 -13.38
CA ILE A 212 29.86 -13.59 -13.79
C ILE A 212 29.95 -12.34 -14.66
N VAL A 213 30.76 -11.35 -14.26
CA VAL A 213 31.00 -10.14 -15.06
C VAL A 213 31.58 -10.51 -16.42
N SER A 214 32.58 -11.40 -16.46
CA SER A 214 33.26 -11.80 -17.70
C SER A 214 32.35 -12.60 -18.65
N ILE A 215 31.54 -13.51 -18.12
CA ILE A 215 30.53 -14.27 -18.88
C ILE A 215 29.48 -13.32 -19.45
N ARG A 216 29.00 -12.36 -18.64
CA ARG A 216 28.01 -11.37 -19.04
C ARG A 216 28.55 -10.43 -20.12
N SER A 217 29.76 -9.92 -19.96
CA SER A 217 30.38 -9.03 -20.95
C SER A 217 30.65 -9.76 -22.26
N GLY A 218 31.17 -10.99 -22.21
CA GLY A 218 31.41 -11.79 -23.43
C GLY A 218 30.13 -12.15 -24.19
N ALA A 219 29.00 -12.27 -23.49
CA ALA A 219 27.69 -12.46 -24.10
C ALA A 219 27.15 -11.18 -24.78
N ALA A 220 27.52 -9.99 -24.27
CA ALA A 220 27.19 -8.73 -24.91
C ALA A 220 27.96 -8.53 -26.24
N ASP A 221 29.18 -9.06 -26.34
CA ASP A 221 30.02 -8.97 -27.54
C ASP A 221 29.50 -9.81 -28.73
N GLU A 222 28.57 -10.74 -28.50
CA GLU A 222 27.94 -11.53 -29.58
C GLU A 222 26.97 -10.71 -30.44
N PHE A 223 26.54 -9.54 -29.95
CA PHE A 223 25.68 -8.65 -30.69
C PHE A 223 26.48 -7.75 -31.64
N ILE A 224 26.00 -7.57 -32.86
CA ILE A 224 26.65 -6.73 -33.86
C ILE A 224 26.63 -5.27 -33.39
N SER A 225 27.82 -4.70 -33.21
CA SER A 225 28.01 -3.30 -32.83
C SER A 225 27.26 -2.35 -33.77
N GLY A 226 26.25 -1.64 -33.24
CA GLY A 226 25.54 -0.55 -33.94
C GLY A 226 24.12 -0.86 -34.44
N ALA A 227 23.54 -2.03 -34.12
CA ALA A 227 22.15 -2.34 -34.48
C ALA A 227 21.13 -1.94 -33.40
N TYR A 228 21.57 -1.78 -32.16
CA TYR A 228 20.70 -1.63 -30.99
C TYR A 228 21.03 -0.38 -30.19
N ALA A 229 20.05 0.13 -29.46
CA ALA A 229 20.21 1.22 -28.52
C ALA A 229 19.32 1.02 -27.28
N MET A 230 19.64 1.76 -26.21
CA MET A 230 18.80 1.91 -25.03
C MET A 230 18.47 3.38 -24.83
N ALA A 231 17.34 3.70 -24.21
CA ALA A 231 16.99 5.07 -23.83
C ALA A 231 16.30 5.12 -22.47
N VAL A 232 16.48 6.24 -21.77
CA VAL A 232 15.72 6.59 -20.56
C VAL A 232 14.67 7.63 -20.93
N ILE A 233 13.46 7.47 -20.41
CA ILE A 233 12.29 8.31 -20.68
C ILE A 233 11.68 8.74 -19.35
N ALA A 234 11.47 10.04 -19.17
CA ALA A 234 10.74 10.61 -18.05
C ALA A 234 9.23 10.44 -18.25
N ALA A 235 8.79 9.19 -18.25
CA ALA A 235 7.41 8.79 -18.42
C ALA A 235 7.10 7.61 -17.49
N ASP A 236 5.85 7.54 -17.05
CA ASP A 236 5.35 6.37 -16.36
C ASP A 236 5.28 5.14 -17.29
N ARG A 237 5.11 3.97 -16.69
CA ARG A 237 5.09 2.70 -17.41
C ARG A 237 4.01 2.66 -18.49
N GLU A 238 2.82 3.18 -18.19
CA GLU A 238 1.67 3.13 -19.11
C GLU A 238 1.93 4.01 -20.34
N THR A 239 2.40 5.23 -20.11
CA THR A 239 2.83 6.16 -21.17
C THR A 239 3.95 5.57 -22.01
N CYS A 240 4.92 4.88 -21.39
CA CYS A 240 6.00 4.22 -22.11
C CYS A 240 5.50 3.05 -22.97
N GLU A 241 4.59 2.21 -22.46
CA GLU A 241 3.96 1.12 -23.21
C GLU A 241 3.13 1.65 -24.39
N ASP A 242 2.42 2.77 -24.20
CA ASP A 242 1.68 3.47 -25.25
C ASP A 242 2.59 4.04 -26.35
N LEU A 243 3.77 4.57 -25.98
CA LEU A 243 4.78 5.03 -26.93
C LEU A 243 5.34 3.86 -27.75
N LEU A 244 5.66 2.75 -27.09
CA LEU A 244 6.16 1.53 -27.74
C LEU A 244 5.12 0.96 -28.72
N ALA A 245 3.85 0.94 -28.36
CA ALA A 245 2.78 0.43 -29.22
C ALA A 245 2.58 1.24 -30.52
N ARG A 246 3.01 2.51 -30.55
CA ARG A 246 2.87 3.42 -31.70
C ARG A 246 4.15 3.56 -32.51
N ALA A 247 5.27 3.06 -32.01
CA ALA A 247 6.56 3.15 -32.66
C ALA A 247 6.68 2.14 -33.82
N CYS A 248 7.42 2.51 -34.85
CA CYS A 248 7.84 1.59 -35.92
C CYS A 248 9.17 0.94 -35.53
N GLY A 249 9.31 -0.36 -35.78
CA GLY A 249 10.51 -1.14 -35.43
C GLY A 249 10.36 -1.85 -34.08
N TRP A 250 11.42 -2.51 -33.62
CA TRP A 250 11.37 -3.28 -32.38
C TRP A 250 12.00 -2.52 -31.21
N ALA A 251 11.25 -2.35 -30.13
CA ALA A 251 11.74 -1.88 -28.84
C ALA A 251 10.88 -2.46 -27.70
N GLU A 252 11.48 -2.67 -26.53
CA GLU A 252 10.84 -3.26 -25.36
C GLU A 252 11.16 -2.45 -24.10
N LEU A 253 10.21 -2.44 -23.15
CA LEU A 253 10.43 -1.87 -21.82
C LEU A 253 11.47 -2.69 -21.05
N SER A 254 12.61 -2.07 -20.78
CA SER A 254 13.82 -2.71 -20.28
C SER A 254 14.12 -2.36 -18.82
N VAL A 255 13.70 -1.17 -18.36
CA VAL A 255 13.95 -0.68 -17.00
C VAL A 255 12.74 0.08 -16.47
N VAL A 256 12.39 -0.15 -15.21
CA VAL A 256 11.46 0.68 -14.43
C VAL A 256 12.23 1.20 -13.22
N ASN A 257 12.68 2.46 -13.31
CA ASN A 257 13.49 3.08 -12.27
C ASN A 257 12.63 3.67 -11.16
N SER A 258 11.53 4.33 -11.51
CA SER A 258 10.60 4.97 -10.59
C SER A 258 9.23 5.11 -11.27
N PRO A 259 8.18 5.58 -10.58
CA PRO A 259 6.87 5.80 -11.19
C PRO A 259 6.88 6.70 -12.43
N ASN A 260 7.85 7.62 -12.54
CA ASN A 260 7.94 8.59 -13.64
C ASN A 260 9.22 8.46 -14.49
N LEU A 261 10.04 7.43 -14.26
CA LEU A 261 11.30 7.22 -14.99
C LEU A 261 11.42 5.77 -15.45
N THR A 262 11.33 5.56 -16.76
CA THR A 262 11.40 4.24 -17.40
C THR A 262 12.55 4.20 -18.41
N GLY A 263 12.91 2.99 -18.85
CA GLY A 263 13.93 2.78 -19.86
C GLY A 263 13.53 1.72 -20.86
N ILE A 264 13.86 1.96 -22.12
CA ILE A 264 13.57 1.09 -23.26
C ILE A 264 14.87 0.60 -23.91
N SER A 265 14.80 -0.54 -24.59
CA SER A 265 15.88 -1.09 -25.38
C SER A 265 15.32 -1.71 -26.65
N GLY A 266 16.03 -1.58 -27.76
CA GLY A 266 15.55 -2.05 -29.04
C GLY A 266 16.49 -1.74 -30.18
N ASP A 267 15.96 -1.81 -31.40
CA ASP A 267 16.63 -1.36 -32.62
C ASP A 267 17.00 0.12 -32.48
N GLN A 268 18.18 0.49 -32.96
CA GLN A 268 18.68 1.87 -32.84
C GLN A 268 17.70 2.90 -33.41
N ASP A 269 17.16 2.64 -34.61
CA ASP A 269 16.23 3.55 -35.28
C ASP A 269 14.89 3.67 -34.54
N ALA A 270 14.39 2.56 -33.98
CA ALA A 270 13.14 2.55 -33.22
C ALA A 270 13.27 3.34 -31.92
N VAL A 271 14.35 3.10 -31.16
CA VAL A 271 14.64 3.82 -29.92
C VAL A 271 14.87 5.31 -30.19
N GLN A 272 15.62 5.66 -31.23
CA GLN A 272 15.83 7.06 -31.60
C GLN A 272 14.51 7.74 -31.99
N GLY A 273 13.66 7.07 -32.78
CA GLY A 273 12.35 7.60 -33.15
C GLY A 273 11.43 7.85 -31.95
N ILE A 274 11.46 6.97 -30.93
CA ILE A 274 10.71 7.19 -29.68
C ILE A 274 11.27 8.39 -28.91
N VAL A 275 12.59 8.51 -28.80
CA VAL A 275 13.26 9.64 -28.12
C VAL A 275 12.92 10.96 -28.81
N ASP A 276 12.95 11.00 -30.14
CA ASP A 276 12.61 12.19 -30.92
C ASP A 276 11.14 12.58 -30.71
N ASN A 277 10.21 11.60 -30.75
CA ASN A 277 8.80 11.83 -30.46
C ASN A 277 8.55 12.38 -29.04
N CYS A 278 9.27 11.83 -28.04
CA CYS A 278 9.19 12.33 -26.66
C CYS A 278 9.69 13.77 -26.57
N THR A 279 10.81 14.06 -27.24
CA THR A 279 11.42 15.40 -27.27
C THR A 279 10.48 16.43 -27.92
N GLU A 280 9.83 16.08 -29.03
CA GLU A 280 8.81 16.91 -29.68
C GLU A 280 7.61 17.22 -28.77
N ARG A 281 7.26 16.29 -27.87
CA ARG A 281 6.18 16.42 -26.89
C ARG A 281 6.61 17.08 -25.58
N GLY A 282 7.86 17.53 -25.48
CA GLY A 282 8.42 18.13 -24.26
C GLY A 282 8.68 17.14 -23.12
N ILE A 283 8.67 15.83 -23.40
CA ILE A 283 9.00 14.77 -22.45
C ILE A 283 10.52 14.53 -22.51
N PHE A 284 11.19 14.55 -21.36
CA PHE A 284 12.63 14.25 -21.32
C PHE A 284 12.88 12.80 -21.74
N ALA A 285 13.69 12.61 -22.78
CA ALA A 285 14.16 11.30 -23.20
C ALA A 285 15.62 11.40 -23.66
N ARG A 286 16.43 10.38 -23.35
CA ARG A 286 17.86 10.36 -23.71
C ARG A 286 18.33 8.95 -24.04
N VAL A 287 18.98 8.80 -25.19
CA VAL A 287 19.67 7.56 -25.58
C VAL A 287 20.88 7.32 -24.67
N ILE A 288 20.99 6.11 -24.13
CA ILE A 288 22.18 5.58 -23.48
C ILE A 288 22.98 4.80 -24.51
N ARG A 289 24.29 5.08 -24.57
CA ARG A 289 25.23 4.36 -25.46
C ARG A 289 25.48 2.96 -24.91
N VAL A 290 24.62 2.02 -25.30
CA VAL A 290 24.78 0.58 -25.09
C VAL A 290 24.65 -0.09 -26.45
N ARG A 291 25.57 -1.01 -26.77
CA ARG A 291 25.69 -1.62 -28.10
C ARG A 291 24.89 -2.93 -28.26
N TYR A 292 24.14 -3.32 -27.23
CA TYR A 292 23.37 -4.56 -27.19
C TYR A 292 22.04 -4.34 -26.45
N PRO A 293 20.97 -5.11 -26.78
CA PRO A 293 19.64 -4.84 -26.26
C PRO A 293 19.39 -5.56 -24.92
N ALA A 294 20.04 -5.10 -23.85
CA ALA A 294 19.90 -5.68 -22.52
C ALA A 294 18.43 -5.65 -22.04
N HIS A 295 18.02 -6.63 -21.22
CA HIS A 295 16.69 -6.68 -20.60
C HIS A 295 15.53 -6.84 -21.60
N THR A 296 15.78 -7.49 -22.73
CA THR A 296 14.79 -7.73 -23.80
C THR A 296 14.65 -9.21 -24.15
N SER A 297 13.60 -9.55 -24.90
CA SER A 297 13.34 -10.89 -25.42
C SER A 297 14.47 -11.51 -26.24
N VAL A 298 15.28 -10.70 -26.94
CA VAL A 298 16.41 -11.15 -27.76
C VAL A 298 17.47 -11.89 -26.94
N ILE A 299 17.64 -11.54 -25.66
CA ILE A 299 18.60 -12.21 -24.76
C ILE A 299 18.26 -13.71 -24.56
N ASN A 300 17.04 -14.14 -24.85
CA ASN A 300 16.64 -15.56 -24.75
C ASN A 300 17.52 -16.51 -25.57
N GLU A 301 18.06 -16.05 -26.70
CA GLU A 301 18.94 -16.85 -27.56
C GLU A 301 20.22 -17.27 -26.83
N LEU A 302 20.66 -16.47 -25.87
CA LEU A 302 21.87 -16.69 -25.08
C LEU A 302 21.62 -17.52 -23.82
N ASN A 303 20.36 -17.91 -23.52
CA ASN A 303 19.98 -18.60 -22.28
C ASN A 303 20.82 -19.86 -22.03
N ASN A 304 20.86 -20.78 -23.01
CA ASN A 304 21.60 -22.04 -22.86
C ASN A 304 23.10 -21.79 -22.69
N LYS A 305 23.65 -20.81 -23.41
CA LYS A 305 25.08 -20.48 -23.39
C LYS A 305 25.49 -19.87 -22.04
N LEU A 306 24.76 -18.86 -21.59
CA LEU A 306 25.01 -18.17 -20.30
C LEU A 306 24.86 -19.13 -19.13
N ARG A 307 23.81 -19.95 -19.12
CA ARG A 307 23.60 -20.93 -18.05
C ARG A 307 24.69 -22.01 -18.06
N ALA A 308 25.05 -22.54 -19.22
CA ALA A 308 26.12 -23.53 -19.31
C ALA A 308 27.49 -22.96 -18.90
N ALA A 309 27.81 -21.72 -19.29
CA ALA A 309 29.01 -21.02 -18.86
C ALA A 309 29.03 -20.83 -17.35
N THR A 310 27.94 -20.31 -16.78
CA THR A 310 27.80 -20.08 -15.34
C THR A 310 27.93 -21.38 -14.54
N GLN A 311 27.28 -22.46 -14.97
CA GLN A 311 27.37 -23.78 -14.32
C GLN A 311 28.77 -24.40 -14.40
N ARG A 312 29.52 -24.11 -15.46
CA ARG A 312 30.85 -24.68 -15.72
C ARG A 312 31.97 -23.91 -15.03
N GLU A 313 31.85 -22.59 -14.99
CA GLU A 313 32.94 -21.69 -14.60
C GLU A 313 32.88 -21.31 -13.12
N LEU A 314 31.69 -21.19 -12.52
CA LEU A 314 31.54 -20.83 -11.11
C LEU A 314 32.10 -21.90 -10.18
N GLU A 315 32.82 -21.47 -9.15
CA GLU A 315 33.27 -22.35 -8.07
C GLU A 315 32.09 -22.75 -7.18
N ASN A 316 31.18 -21.81 -6.90
CA ASN A 316 30.01 -22.05 -6.08
C ASN A 316 28.74 -22.13 -6.94
N PRO A 317 28.05 -23.30 -6.99
CA PRO A 317 26.84 -23.46 -7.79
C PRO A 317 25.58 -22.86 -7.12
N LYS A 318 25.72 -22.26 -5.93
CA LYS A 318 24.64 -21.66 -5.13
C LYS A 318 25.10 -20.36 -4.52
N PHE A 319 24.15 -19.46 -4.24
CA PHE A 319 24.43 -18.28 -3.44
C PHE A 319 24.80 -18.72 -2.02
N LEU A 320 25.79 -18.03 -1.44
CA LEU A 320 26.24 -18.25 -0.08
C LEU A 320 25.28 -17.59 0.92
N ASP A 321 25.39 -17.94 2.19
CA ASP A 321 24.68 -17.21 3.25
C ASP A 321 25.44 -15.91 3.57
N ALA A 322 24.71 -14.80 3.63
CA ALA A 322 25.27 -13.45 3.80
C ALA A 322 24.69 -12.77 5.05
N ASP A 323 25.54 -12.06 5.80
CA ASP A 323 25.12 -11.26 6.96
C ASP A 323 24.46 -9.93 6.55
N ILE A 324 24.70 -9.50 5.31
CA ILE A 324 24.16 -8.26 4.74
C ILE A 324 23.09 -8.64 3.74
N GLU A 325 21.91 -8.05 3.87
CA GLU A 325 20.80 -8.31 2.96
C GLU A 325 21.11 -7.77 1.55
N CYS A 326 20.84 -8.55 0.51
CA CYS A 326 21.04 -8.13 -0.88
C CYS A 326 19.71 -8.08 -1.63
N VAL A 327 19.31 -6.91 -2.13
CA VAL A 327 18.09 -6.71 -2.90
C VAL A 327 18.44 -6.52 -4.37
N GLY A 328 17.91 -7.40 -5.22
CA GLY A 328 18.17 -7.36 -6.67
C GLY A 328 16.98 -6.79 -7.44
N ALA A 329 17.25 -5.83 -8.33
CA ALA A 329 16.23 -5.27 -9.21
C ALA A 329 15.73 -6.28 -10.27
N THR A 330 16.42 -7.40 -10.50
CA THR A 330 15.95 -8.51 -11.37
C THR A 330 14.55 -9.01 -11.02
N LEU A 331 14.30 -9.24 -9.72
CA LEU A 331 13.02 -9.72 -9.20
C LEU A 331 12.32 -8.66 -8.35
N GLY A 332 13.03 -7.57 -8.01
CA GLY A 332 12.54 -6.52 -7.12
C GLY A 332 12.41 -6.98 -5.66
N THR A 333 13.17 -8.01 -5.26
CA THR A 333 13.12 -8.63 -3.93
C THR A 333 14.52 -9.06 -3.49
N THR A 334 14.64 -9.51 -2.24
CA THR A 334 15.88 -10.01 -1.64
C THR A 334 16.36 -11.28 -2.37
N ILE A 335 17.67 -11.35 -2.63
CA ILE A 335 18.36 -12.51 -3.21
C ILE A 335 18.72 -13.46 -2.08
N THR A 336 18.23 -14.68 -2.16
CA THR A 336 18.36 -15.69 -1.11
C THR A 336 19.06 -16.95 -1.61
N SER A 337 19.59 -17.76 -0.69
CA SER A 337 20.39 -18.94 -1.00
C SER A 337 19.63 -20.10 -1.67
N ASP A 338 18.30 -20.07 -1.67
CA ASP A 338 17.42 -21.00 -2.38
C ASP A 338 17.25 -20.69 -3.87
N LEU A 339 17.66 -19.49 -4.32
CA LEU A 339 17.57 -19.13 -5.72
C LEU A 339 18.65 -19.83 -6.57
N PRO A 340 18.29 -20.35 -7.76
CA PRO A 340 19.24 -20.95 -8.68
C PRO A 340 20.16 -19.90 -9.31
N VAL A 341 21.44 -19.88 -8.94
CA VAL A 341 22.46 -18.90 -9.39
C VAL A 341 22.55 -18.81 -10.91
N ASP A 342 22.58 -19.96 -11.60
CA ASP A 342 22.69 -20.02 -13.06
C ASP A 342 21.51 -19.36 -13.76
N ARG A 343 20.29 -19.57 -13.25
CA ARG A 343 19.09 -18.94 -13.80
C ARG A 343 18.99 -17.49 -13.38
N TYR A 344 19.40 -17.14 -12.16
CA TYR A 344 19.33 -15.79 -11.64
C TYR A 344 20.12 -14.81 -12.50
N TRP A 345 21.39 -15.12 -12.82
CA TRP A 345 22.20 -14.22 -13.64
C TRP A 345 21.73 -14.12 -15.09
N PHE A 346 21.10 -15.17 -15.61
CA PHE A 346 20.37 -15.08 -16.87
C PHE A 346 19.15 -14.14 -16.76
N TRP A 347 18.31 -14.30 -15.74
CA TRP A 347 17.17 -13.41 -15.49
C TRP A 347 17.62 -11.96 -15.30
N ASN A 348 18.74 -11.73 -14.63
CA ASN A 348 19.30 -10.39 -14.45
C ASN A 348 19.65 -9.70 -15.78
N LEU A 349 20.14 -10.45 -16.77
CA LEU A 349 20.42 -9.91 -18.10
C LEU A 349 19.14 -9.81 -18.97
N ARG A 350 18.20 -10.73 -18.79
CA ARG A 350 17.04 -10.94 -19.66
C ARG A 350 15.80 -10.13 -19.24
N ASN A 351 15.50 -10.07 -17.96
CA ASN A 351 14.24 -9.51 -17.47
C ASN A 351 14.35 -7.99 -17.33
N THR A 352 13.20 -7.31 -17.39
CA THR A 352 13.08 -5.89 -17.08
C THR A 352 13.60 -5.60 -15.67
N VAL A 353 14.44 -4.59 -15.53
CA VAL A 353 14.98 -4.15 -14.23
C VAL A 353 13.88 -3.45 -13.44
N ARG A 354 13.50 -3.99 -12.28
CA ARG A 354 12.48 -3.45 -11.36
C ARG A 354 13.12 -2.76 -10.17
N PHE A 355 13.82 -1.67 -10.45
CA PHE A 355 14.50 -0.89 -9.42
C PHE A 355 13.50 -0.18 -8.49
N ASP A 356 12.35 0.21 -9.03
CA ASP A 356 11.19 0.68 -8.26
C ASP A 356 10.84 -0.26 -7.10
N LYS A 357 10.71 -1.56 -7.41
CA LYS A 357 10.41 -2.59 -6.41
C LYS A 357 11.58 -2.87 -5.47
N ALA A 358 12.82 -2.78 -5.95
CA ALA A 358 14.00 -2.98 -5.12
C ALA A 358 14.09 -1.90 -4.01
N ILE A 359 13.79 -0.64 -4.34
CA ILE A 359 13.75 0.45 -3.35
C ILE A 359 12.59 0.26 -2.37
N ALA A 360 11.40 -0.14 -2.84
CA ALA A 360 10.28 -0.44 -1.97
C ALA A 360 10.60 -1.59 -0.99
N THR A 361 11.21 -2.68 -1.46
CA THR A 361 11.63 -3.81 -0.62
C THR A 361 12.66 -3.38 0.43
N ALA A 362 13.67 -2.58 0.04
CA ALA A 362 14.66 -2.08 0.99
C ALA A 362 14.03 -1.17 2.06
N THR A 363 13.08 -0.31 1.67
CA THR A 363 12.36 0.58 2.60
C THR A 363 11.51 -0.23 3.57
N ALA A 364 10.79 -1.25 3.08
CA ALA A 364 10.03 -2.18 3.93
C ALA A 364 10.91 -2.98 4.91
N ALA A 365 12.17 -3.26 4.53
CA ALA A 365 13.18 -3.87 5.41
C ALA A 365 13.79 -2.87 6.43
N GLY A 366 13.34 -1.60 6.41
CA GLY A 366 13.73 -0.55 7.34
C GLY A 366 14.99 0.23 6.93
N VAL A 367 15.40 0.18 5.66
CA VAL A 367 16.43 1.08 5.12
C VAL A 367 15.86 2.48 4.96
N ASP A 368 16.53 3.48 5.51
CA ASP A 368 16.09 4.89 5.46
C ASP A 368 17.17 5.83 4.91
N THR A 369 18.36 5.31 4.64
CA THR A 369 19.50 6.09 4.16
C THR A 369 20.14 5.38 2.97
N PHE A 370 20.06 5.96 1.78
CA PHE A 370 20.52 5.36 0.53
C PHE A 370 21.79 6.07 0.05
N VAL A 371 22.88 5.31 -0.12
CA VAL A 371 24.17 5.81 -0.59
C VAL A 371 24.45 5.24 -1.97
N GLU A 372 24.42 6.08 -3.00
CA GLU A 372 24.75 5.67 -4.37
C GLU A 372 26.28 5.61 -4.58
N LEU A 373 26.78 4.42 -4.90
CA LEU A 373 28.20 4.14 -5.11
C LEU A 373 28.60 4.38 -6.57
N ALA A 374 28.70 5.65 -6.93
CA ALA A 374 29.02 6.10 -8.28
C ALA A 374 29.97 7.30 -8.26
N GLU A 375 30.83 7.43 -9.28
CA GLU A 375 31.59 8.66 -9.51
C GLU A 375 30.69 9.87 -9.82
N HIS A 376 29.50 9.60 -10.38
CA HIS A 376 28.45 10.60 -10.59
C HIS A 376 27.08 9.93 -10.45
N PRO A 377 26.15 10.52 -9.67
CA PRO A 377 24.84 9.91 -9.43
C PRO A 377 24.01 9.81 -10.71
N THR A 378 23.39 8.65 -10.88
CA THR A 378 22.46 8.36 -11.97
C THR A 378 21.11 7.86 -11.47
N LEU A 379 21.04 7.34 -10.23
CA LEU A 379 19.83 6.76 -9.66
C LEU A 379 19.21 7.60 -8.54
N GLN A 380 19.89 8.62 -8.01
CA GLN A 380 19.34 9.45 -6.92
C GLN A 380 17.93 9.99 -7.17
N LEU A 381 17.67 10.53 -8.37
CA LEU A 381 16.33 11.03 -8.73
C LEU A 381 15.29 9.90 -8.65
N ALA A 382 15.61 8.73 -9.20
CA ALA A 382 14.72 7.58 -9.15
C ALA A 382 14.47 7.10 -7.72
N ILE A 383 15.51 7.07 -6.87
CA ILE A 383 15.38 6.73 -5.45
C ILE A 383 14.42 7.71 -4.76
N GLN A 384 14.63 9.02 -4.96
CA GLN A 384 13.78 10.07 -4.37
C GLN A 384 12.32 9.96 -4.82
N GLU A 385 12.06 9.71 -6.10
CA GLU A 385 10.70 9.54 -6.60
C GLU A 385 10.00 8.30 -6.02
N ASN A 386 10.73 7.19 -5.87
CA ASN A 386 10.17 5.99 -5.22
C ASN A 386 9.85 6.26 -3.74
N LEU A 387 10.74 6.92 -3.02
CA LEU A 387 10.53 7.28 -1.62
C LEU A 387 9.36 8.26 -1.43
N ALA A 388 9.14 9.17 -2.37
CA ALA A 388 8.01 10.11 -2.33
C ALA A 388 6.67 9.43 -2.67
N ALA A 389 6.69 8.36 -3.46
CA ALA A 389 5.50 7.59 -3.80
C ALA A 389 5.07 6.59 -2.70
N ASP A 390 5.99 6.26 -1.78
CA ASP A 390 5.72 5.33 -0.69
C ASP A 390 5.06 6.06 0.50
N SER A 391 3.76 5.83 0.67
CA SER A 391 2.97 6.38 1.79
C SER A 391 3.22 5.68 3.14
N GLY A 392 4.05 4.64 3.16
CA GLY A 392 4.40 3.87 4.36
C GLY A 392 5.53 4.46 5.21
N ILE A 393 6.18 5.54 4.77
CA ILE A 393 7.25 6.19 5.54
C ILE A 393 6.62 7.07 6.64
N GLU A 394 6.80 6.68 7.90
CA GLU A 394 6.38 7.48 9.06
C GLU A 394 6.94 8.92 8.95
N GLU A 395 6.10 9.94 9.20
CA GLU A 395 6.49 11.37 9.14
C GLU A 395 7.75 11.70 9.98
N GLU A 396 8.05 10.89 11.00
CA GLU A 396 9.21 11.05 11.89
C GLU A 396 10.55 10.60 11.27
N ARG A 397 10.58 9.82 10.17
CA ARG A 397 11.81 9.34 9.53
C ARG A 397 11.93 9.80 8.08
N GLN A 398 12.34 11.06 7.90
CA GLN A 398 12.68 11.55 6.56
C GLN A 398 13.86 10.74 5.98
N PRO A 399 13.70 10.10 4.80
CA PRO A 399 14.74 9.29 4.20
C PRO A 399 15.82 10.18 3.60
N LEU A 400 17.06 9.68 3.63
CA LEU A 400 18.23 10.44 3.19
C LEU A 400 18.87 9.77 1.97
N VAL A 401 19.03 10.51 0.88
CA VAL A 401 19.67 10.03 -0.36
C VAL A 401 20.96 10.80 -0.59
N VAL A 402 22.07 10.08 -0.72
CA VAL A 402 23.43 10.65 -0.77
C VAL A 402 24.23 10.02 -1.90
N GLY A 403 25.05 10.83 -2.57
CA GLY A 403 25.97 10.37 -3.61
C GLY A 403 27.40 10.27 -3.11
N THR A 404 28.25 9.63 -3.91
CA THR A 404 29.67 9.54 -3.58
C THR A 404 30.47 10.72 -4.14
N SER A 405 30.22 11.13 -5.39
CA SER A 405 30.94 12.22 -6.05
C SER A 405 30.14 12.83 -7.20
N LEU A 406 30.70 13.86 -7.84
CA LEU A 406 30.22 14.46 -9.08
C LEU A 406 31.31 14.34 -10.16
N ARG A 407 30.90 14.30 -11.43
CA ARG A 407 31.82 14.23 -12.59
C ARG A 407 32.84 15.39 -12.63
N THR A 408 32.49 16.54 -12.06
CA THR A 408 33.33 17.75 -12.04
C THR A 408 34.24 17.81 -10.80
N ALA A 409 34.19 16.83 -9.90
CA ALA A 409 35.00 16.84 -8.69
C ALA A 409 36.48 16.61 -9.00
N GLY A 410 37.33 17.53 -8.52
CA GLY A 410 38.79 17.41 -8.60
C GLY A 410 39.46 16.93 -7.30
N ASP A 411 38.68 16.84 -6.21
CA ASP A 411 39.12 16.49 -4.86
C ASP A 411 38.01 15.74 -4.11
N LEU A 412 38.26 15.41 -2.84
CA LEU A 412 37.32 14.69 -1.98
C LEU A 412 36.35 15.60 -1.22
N ASP A 413 36.17 16.86 -1.60
CA ASP A 413 35.28 17.79 -0.88
C ASP A 413 33.82 17.34 -0.93
N GLU A 414 33.35 16.95 -2.11
CA GLU A 414 31.96 16.50 -2.30
C GLU A 414 31.68 15.24 -1.47
N PHE A 415 32.58 14.26 -1.54
CA PHE A 415 32.53 13.06 -0.72
C PHE A 415 32.53 13.40 0.78
N THR A 416 33.40 14.33 1.20
CA THR A 416 33.51 14.77 2.60
C THR A 416 32.21 15.39 3.08
N ARG A 417 31.60 16.29 2.30
CA ARG A 417 30.31 16.92 2.66
C ARG A 417 29.20 15.88 2.79
N ASN A 418 29.14 14.94 1.85
CA ASN A 418 28.16 13.86 1.85
C ASN A 418 28.34 12.91 3.04
N LEU A 419 29.57 12.56 3.40
CA LEU A 419 29.89 11.80 4.61
C LEU A 419 29.48 12.55 5.89
N VAL A 420 29.78 13.85 5.98
CA VAL A 420 29.41 14.68 7.12
C VAL A 420 27.88 14.77 7.24
N ARG A 421 27.16 14.91 6.12
CA ARG A 421 25.69 14.89 6.10
C ARG A 421 25.15 13.61 6.74
N LEU A 422 25.68 12.44 6.35
CA LEU A 422 25.32 11.17 6.98
C LEU A 422 25.63 11.17 8.49
N ALA A 423 26.84 11.58 8.87
CA ALA A 423 27.28 11.60 10.27
C ALA A 423 26.46 12.55 11.16
N LEU A 424 25.91 13.64 10.61
CA LEU A 424 25.06 14.57 11.33
C LEU A 424 23.64 14.03 11.56
N HIS A 425 23.13 13.18 10.68
CA HIS A 425 21.78 12.62 10.78
C HIS A 425 21.72 11.23 11.41
N ASP A 426 22.83 10.48 11.46
CA ASP A 426 22.91 9.15 12.07
C ASP A 426 23.45 9.17 13.49
N LEU A 427 22.58 8.90 14.47
CA LEU A 427 22.94 8.80 15.88
C LEU A 427 24.02 7.73 16.11
N GLY A 428 24.03 6.66 15.31
CA GLY A 428 24.92 5.51 15.39
C GLY A 428 26.23 5.63 14.59
N PHE A 429 26.54 6.78 13.99
CA PHE A 429 27.73 6.95 13.14
C PHE A 429 29.04 6.56 13.86
N ALA A 430 29.85 5.72 13.21
CA ALA A 430 31.09 5.19 13.77
C ALA A 430 32.27 6.17 13.61
N TRP A 431 32.32 7.19 14.46
CA TRP A 431 33.35 8.26 14.43
C TRP A 431 34.80 7.76 14.46
N GLN A 432 35.05 6.54 14.96
CA GLN A 432 36.38 5.92 14.95
C GLN A 432 36.93 5.74 13.52
N GLY A 433 36.07 5.63 12.51
CA GLY A 433 36.48 5.55 11.09
C GLY A 433 37.17 6.82 10.57
N LEU A 434 37.08 7.94 11.28
CA LEU A 434 37.81 9.17 10.97
C LEU A 434 39.16 9.27 11.72
N GLY A 435 39.44 8.32 12.61
CA GLY A 435 40.63 8.34 13.45
C GLY A 435 41.87 7.82 12.73
N THR A 436 42.94 8.60 12.73
CA THR A 436 44.28 8.15 12.35
C THR A 436 45.11 7.87 13.59
N GLU A 437 45.90 6.79 13.57
CA GLU A 437 46.77 6.45 14.68
C GLU A 437 47.83 7.54 14.90
N PHE A 438 48.00 7.96 16.15
CA PHE A 438 48.99 8.95 16.53
C PHE A 438 50.24 8.26 17.09
N ASP A 439 51.38 8.47 16.42
CA ASP A 439 52.67 7.81 16.71
C ASP A 439 53.46 8.47 17.88
N GLY A 440 52.76 9.11 18.82
CA GLY A 440 53.37 9.84 19.93
C GLY A 440 52.69 9.59 21.29
N PRO A 441 53.24 10.15 22.38
CA PRO A 441 52.61 10.05 23.70
C PRO A 441 51.21 10.70 23.67
N PRO A 442 50.22 10.14 24.39
CA PRO A 442 48.87 10.70 24.42
C PRO A 442 48.89 12.17 24.83
N PRO A 443 48.24 13.07 24.06
CA PRO A 443 48.23 14.49 24.37
C PRO A 443 47.62 14.73 25.75
N LEU A 444 48.19 15.68 26.51
CA LEU A 444 47.58 16.14 27.75
C LEU A 444 46.23 16.83 27.45
N PRO A 445 45.25 16.75 28.37
CA PRO A 445 44.02 17.54 28.26
C PRO A 445 44.32 19.03 28.14
N LEU A 446 43.53 19.73 27.32
CA LEU A 446 43.61 21.18 27.21
C LEU A 446 43.21 21.83 28.54
N VAL A 447 44.08 22.69 29.08
CA VAL A 447 43.87 23.40 30.35
C VAL A 447 42.71 24.38 30.18
N ASP A 448 41.82 24.47 31.18
CA ASP A 448 40.66 25.36 31.20
C ASP A 448 39.71 25.20 29.99
N PHE A 449 39.69 24.01 29.37
CA PHE A 449 38.77 23.70 28.27
C PHE A 449 37.31 23.75 28.73
N PRO A 450 36.40 24.41 27.98
CA PRO A 450 35.04 24.67 28.43
C PRO A 450 34.27 23.36 28.66
N ASN A 451 33.53 23.28 29.77
CA ASN A 451 32.58 22.21 30.04
C ASN A 451 31.41 22.25 29.04
N THR A 452 30.69 21.14 28.90
CA THR A 452 29.39 21.15 28.21
C THR A 452 28.46 22.20 28.83
N VAL A 453 27.78 22.94 27.98
CA VAL A 453 26.72 23.88 28.31
C VAL A 453 25.41 23.12 28.54
N PHE A 454 24.85 23.27 29.73
CA PHE A 454 23.54 22.73 30.08
C PHE A 454 22.44 23.77 29.93
N ASN A 455 21.18 23.32 29.83
CA ASN A 455 20.04 24.22 29.97
C ASN A 455 19.71 24.43 31.45
N ASP A 456 19.45 25.68 31.83
CA ASP A 456 19.07 26.03 33.19
C ASP A 456 17.56 25.82 33.37
N ALA A 457 17.18 24.64 33.87
CA ALA A 457 15.80 24.35 34.25
C ALA A 457 15.65 24.46 35.78
N ARG A 458 14.75 25.34 36.25
CA ARG A 458 14.46 25.47 37.68
C ARG A 458 13.55 24.33 38.15
N LEU A 459 14.14 23.21 38.53
CA LEU A 459 13.45 22.07 39.12
C LEU A 459 13.40 22.22 40.66
N TRP A 460 12.60 23.16 41.15
CA TRP A 460 12.43 23.41 42.59
C TRP A 460 10.96 23.30 42.99
N MET A 461 10.65 22.42 43.94
CA MET A 461 9.30 22.36 44.51
C MET A 461 9.04 23.65 45.30
N PRO A 462 7.98 24.42 45.01
CA PRO A 462 7.65 25.61 45.78
C PRO A 462 7.43 25.23 47.25
N TYR A 463 8.05 25.97 48.15
CA TYR A 463 7.78 25.83 49.58
C TYR A 463 6.44 26.52 49.88
N GLU A 464 5.34 25.76 49.90
CA GLU A 464 4.07 26.28 50.38
C GLU A 464 4.10 26.40 51.92
N GLN A 465 4.26 27.63 52.42
CA GLN A 465 3.95 27.95 53.81
C GLN A 465 2.44 27.83 54.03
N GLY A 466 1.98 26.66 54.43
CA GLY A 466 0.58 26.47 54.81
C GLY A 466 0.06 25.07 54.59
N ILE A 467 0.64 24.06 55.25
CA ILE A 467 -0.10 22.82 55.47
C ILE A 467 -1.19 23.11 56.51
N SER A 468 -2.28 23.73 56.05
CA SER A 468 -3.57 23.65 56.73
C SER A 468 -4.37 22.56 56.04
N ARG A 469 -4.66 21.52 56.81
CA ARG A 469 -5.35 20.29 56.40
C ARG A 469 -6.62 20.60 55.60
N ILE A 470 -6.69 20.11 54.37
CA ILE A 470 -7.97 19.79 53.73
C ILE A 470 -8.23 18.29 53.98
N PRO A 471 -9.34 17.91 54.65
CA PRO A 471 -9.71 16.52 54.82
C PRO A 471 -10.28 15.97 53.51
N GLY A 472 -9.61 14.97 52.93
CA GLY A 472 -10.19 14.20 51.82
C GLY A 472 -9.21 13.77 50.74
N ARG A 473 -8.27 12.88 51.05
CA ARG A 473 -7.92 11.77 50.14
C ARG A 473 -7.15 10.72 50.92
N THR A 474 -7.84 9.60 51.13
CA THR A 474 -7.31 8.37 51.68
C THR A 474 -6.05 7.94 50.91
N SER A 475 -5.02 7.64 51.68
CA SER A 475 -3.90 6.80 51.30
C SER A 475 -4.40 5.53 50.61
N ASN A 476 -3.95 5.29 49.38
CA ASN A 476 -3.77 3.92 48.90
C ASN A 476 -2.38 3.81 48.29
N VAL A 477 -1.48 3.28 49.10
CA VAL A 477 -0.34 2.50 48.64
C VAL A 477 -0.92 1.26 47.96
N GLY A 478 -0.64 1.07 46.67
CA GLY A 478 -0.87 -0.19 45.95
C GLY A 478 0.26 -0.32 44.94
N VAL A 479 1.37 -0.98 45.29
CA VAL A 479 1.63 -2.38 44.96
C VAL A 479 1.13 -2.71 43.55
N ALA A 480 2.08 -2.95 42.65
CA ALA A 480 1.86 -3.47 41.31
C ALA A 480 0.98 -4.72 41.38
N ALA A 481 -0.28 -4.56 40.97
CA ALA A 481 -1.14 -5.67 40.59
C ALA A 481 -0.97 -5.89 39.09
N LYS A 482 -0.75 -7.15 38.71
CA LYS A 482 -0.88 -7.66 37.34
C LYS A 482 -2.09 -7.02 36.64
N PRO A 483 -2.02 -6.70 35.34
CA PRO A 483 -3.18 -6.23 34.63
C PRO A 483 -4.21 -7.36 34.64
N ALA A 484 -5.29 -7.15 35.40
CA ALA A 484 -6.53 -7.86 35.21
C ALA A 484 -7.06 -7.44 33.84
N VAL A 485 -7.45 -8.42 33.04
CA VAL A 485 -8.19 -8.21 31.79
C VAL A 485 -9.44 -7.43 32.15
N SER A 486 -9.45 -6.13 31.85
CA SER A 486 -10.65 -5.32 31.93
C SER A 486 -11.51 -5.69 30.73
N GLU A 487 -12.70 -6.24 30.99
CA GLU A 487 -13.81 -6.16 30.04
C GLU A 487 -13.95 -4.68 29.63
N SER A 488 -13.78 -4.43 28.34
CA SER A 488 -13.80 -3.11 27.75
C SER A 488 -15.16 -2.46 27.96
N ASP A 489 -15.22 -1.39 28.77
CA ASP A 489 -16.19 -0.32 28.56
C ASP A 489 -15.84 0.36 27.23
N SER A 490 -16.30 -0.22 26.12
CA SER A 490 -16.28 0.44 24.83
C SER A 490 -17.44 1.44 24.80
N THR A 491 -17.13 2.73 24.63
CA THR A 491 -18.10 3.67 24.08
C THR A 491 -18.71 3.05 22.81
N PRO A 492 -20.05 2.93 22.69
CA PRO A 492 -20.66 2.25 21.55
C PRO A 492 -20.24 2.92 20.25
N THR A 493 -19.57 2.20 19.37
CA THR A 493 -19.26 2.68 18.02
C THR A 493 -20.58 2.97 17.30
N ALA A 494 -20.75 4.20 16.81
CA ALA A 494 -21.98 4.59 16.12
C ALA A 494 -22.18 3.73 14.84
N PRO A 495 -23.43 3.38 14.49
CA PRO A 495 -23.73 2.69 13.25
C PRO A 495 -23.32 3.54 12.04
N ARG A 496 -22.64 2.92 11.07
CA ARG A 496 -22.31 3.53 9.78
C ARG A 496 -23.30 3.07 8.72
N LEU A 497 -23.59 3.97 7.77
CA LEU A 497 -24.36 3.66 6.57
C LEU A 497 -23.40 3.37 5.43
N LEU A 498 -23.44 2.14 4.90
CA LEU A 498 -22.51 1.65 3.89
C LEU A 498 -23.27 1.07 2.69
N ASN A 499 -22.57 0.89 1.57
CA ASN A 499 -23.10 0.23 0.39
C ASN A 499 -22.05 -0.70 -0.27
N GLU A 500 -22.51 -1.69 -1.02
CA GLU A 500 -21.68 -2.49 -1.93
C GLU A 500 -21.48 -1.72 -3.24
N GLN A 501 -20.22 -1.49 -3.62
CA GLN A 501 -19.88 -0.87 -4.90
C GLN A 501 -19.01 -1.80 -5.73
N TRP A 502 -19.32 -1.93 -7.01
CA TRP A 502 -18.47 -2.61 -7.98
C TRP A 502 -17.58 -1.60 -8.70
N VAL A 503 -16.27 -1.75 -8.54
CA VAL A 503 -15.27 -0.84 -9.11
C VAL A 503 -14.59 -1.52 -10.28
N ARG A 504 -14.57 -0.88 -11.45
CA ARG A 504 -13.84 -1.39 -12.62
C ARG A 504 -12.34 -1.35 -12.34
N LEU A 505 -11.66 -2.48 -12.48
CA LEU A 505 -10.22 -2.57 -12.32
C LEU A 505 -9.54 -2.06 -13.60
N SER A 506 -8.85 -0.92 -13.50
CA SER A 506 -7.96 -0.40 -14.56
C SER A 506 -6.59 -1.09 -14.53
N ARG A 507 -6.15 -1.52 -13.35
CA ARG A 507 -4.88 -2.24 -13.12
C ARG A 507 -5.15 -3.45 -12.24
N ARG A 508 -4.41 -4.54 -12.46
CA ARG A 508 -4.47 -5.74 -11.63
C ARG A 508 -3.09 -6.35 -11.45
N SER A 509 -2.80 -6.79 -10.24
CA SER A 509 -1.66 -7.65 -9.95
C SER A 509 -2.02 -9.09 -10.36
N LEU A 510 -1.10 -9.78 -11.02
CA LEU A 510 -1.27 -11.17 -11.41
C LEU A 510 -0.41 -12.06 -10.52
N VAL A 511 -0.94 -13.23 -10.18
CA VAL A 511 -0.18 -14.33 -9.57
C VAL A 511 0.52 -15.16 -10.65
N PRO A 512 1.58 -15.94 -10.32
CA PRO A 512 2.17 -16.90 -11.25
C PRO A 512 1.13 -17.84 -11.87
N PRO A 513 1.39 -18.41 -13.06
CA PRO A 513 0.47 -19.33 -13.70
C PRO A 513 0.07 -20.49 -12.78
N ARG A 514 -1.24 -20.70 -12.64
CA ARG A 514 -1.87 -21.64 -11.70
C ARG A 514 -2.05 -23.03 -12.29
N THR A 515 -2.24 -24.02 -11.43
CA THR A 515 -2.70 -25.36 -11.78
C THR A 515 -4.14 -25.55 -11.32
N ILE A 516 -5.08 -25.46 -12.26
CA ILE A 516 -6.51 -25.28 -12.02
C ILE A 516 -7.28 -26.59 -12.17
N GLY A 517 -8.03 -26.99 -11.15
CA GLY A 517 -9.05 -28.02 -11.25
C GLY A 517 -10.41 -27.41 -11.53
N VAL A 518 -11.03 -27.74 -12.66
CA VAL A 518 -12.36 -27.24 -13.04
C VAL A 518 -13.41 -28.27 -12.65
N ILE A 519 -14.38 -27.86 -11.83
CA ILE A 519 -15.47 -28.70 -11.32
C ILE A 519 -16.77 -28.26 -12.01
N ASP A 520 -17.25 -29.10 -12.94
CA ASP A 520 -18.60 -29.04 -13.50
C ASP A 520 -19.44 -30.12 -12.81
N TYR A 521 -20.09 -29.75 -11.72
CA TYR A 521 -20.80 -30.70 -10.85
C TYR A 521 -22.17 -31.12 -11.39
N THR A 522 -22.69 -30.44 -12.42
CA THR A 522 -23.97 -30.79 -13.07
C THR A 522 -23.76 -31.42 -14.45
N GLY A 523 -22.60 -31.21 -15.09
CA GLY A 523 -22.35 -31.59 -16.47
C GLY A 523 -22.93 -30.59 -17.49
N GLU A 524 -23.63 -29.56 -17.03
CA GLU A 524 -24.26 -28.55 -17.88
C GLU A 524 -23.28 -27.44 -18.30
N CYS A 525 -22.09 -27.38 -17.70
CA CYS A 525 -21.04 -26.42 -18.03
C CYS A 525 -19.93 -27.00 -18.90
N ALA A 526 -20.13 -28.17 -19.52
CA ALA A 526 -19.08 -28.90 -20.24
C ALA A 526 -18.37 -28.07 -21.32
N GLU A 527 -19.11 -27.22 -22.04
CA GLU A 527 -18.53 -26.35 -23.07
C GLU A 527 -17.61 -25.27 -22.46
N LEU A 528 -18.06 -24.59 -21.40
CA LEU A 528 -17.24 -23.62 -20.68
C LEU A 528 -16.03 -24.29 -20.01
N ALA A 529 -16.24 -25.44 -19.38
CA ALA A 529 -15.19 -26.19 -18.71
C ALA A 529 -14.09 -26.65 -19.68
N GLY A 530 -14.48 -27.14 -20.87
CA GLY A 530 -13.55 -27.45 -21.95
C GLY A 530 -12.82 -26.21 -22.46
N ALA A 531 -13.54 -25.09 -22.66
CA ALA A 531 -12.93 -23.83 -23.09
C ALA A 531 -11.94 -23.25 -22.07
N LEU A 532 -12.20 -23.40 -20.77
CA LEU A 532 -11.25 -23.03 -19.70
C LEU A 532 -9.98 -23.86 -19.75
N CYS A 533 -10.09 -25.16 -20.03
CA CYS A 533 -8.93 -26.04 -20.17
C CYS A 533 -8.03 -25.60 -21.34
N VAL A 534 -8.62 -25.17 -22.45
CA VAL A 534 -7.89 -24.63 -23.61
C VAL A 534 -7.28 -23.26 -23.28
N ALA A 535 -8.08 -22.33 -22.76
CA ALA A 535 -7.64 -20.96 -22.47
C ALA A 535 -6.56 -20.89 -21.37
N ALA A 536 -6.52 -21.85 -20.46
CA ALA A 536 -5.47 -21.93 -19.44
C ALA A 536 -4.07 -22.12 -20.07
N ALA A 537 -3.97 -22.97 -21.10
CA ALA A 537 -2.70 -23.22 -21.78
C ALA A 537 -2.15 -21.95 -22.45
N ASP A 538 -3.02 -21.13 -23.04
CA ASP A 538 -2.64 -19.85 -23.66
C ASP A 538 -2.10 -18.84 -22.64
N ALA A 539 -2.53 -18.95 -21.37
CA ALA A 539 -2.07 -18.12 -20.26
C ALA A 539 -0.85 -18.71 -19.51
N GLY A 540 -0.27 -19.81 -20.01
CA GLY A 540 0.82 -20.52 -19.34
C GLY A 540 0.41 -21.31 -18.09
N ALA A 541 -0.90 -21.40 -17.82
CA ALA A 541 -1.48 -22.18 -16.73
C ALA A 541 -1.84 -23.59 -17.20
N THR A 542 -2.10 -24.50 -16.27
CA THR A 542 -2.68 -25.81 -16.60
C THR A 542 -4.08 -25.90 -16.02
N ALA A 543 -5.01 -26.51 -16.75
CA ALA A 543 -6.35 -26.76 -16.25
C ALA A 543 -6.82 -28.16 -16.65
N GLN A 544 -7.48 -28.84 -15.71
CA GLN A 544 -8.05 -30.16 -15.92
C GLN A 544 -9.43 -30.27 -15.28
N LEU A 545 -10.32 -31.05 -15.90
CA LEU A 545 -11.60 -31.41 -15.31
C LEU A 545 -11.38 -32.29 -14.08
N VAL A 546 -12.04 -31.95 -12.98
CA VAL A 546 -11.98 -32.70 -11.73
C VAL A 546 -13.37 -33.16 -11.38
N ASN A 547 -13.53 -34.46 -11.15
CA ASN A 547 -14.74 -34.99 -10.54
C ASN A 547 -14.62 -34.82 -9.00
N PRO A 548 -15.54 -34.09 -8.35
CA PRO A 548 -15.49 -33.85 -6.91
C PRO A 548 -15.49 -35.13 -6.06
N GLU A 549 -16.07 -36.24 -6.53
CA GLU A 549 -16.05 -37.53 -5.82
C GLU A 549 -14.67 -38.21 -5.82
N THR A 550 -13.83 -37.92 -6.82
CA THR A 550 -12.48 -38.53 -6.98
C THR A 550 -11.35 -37.52 -6.78
N ALA A 551 -11.69 -36.26 -6.46
CA ALA A 551 -10.76 -35.13 -6.36
C ALA A 551 -9.64 -35.30 -5.33
N ALA A 552 -9.81 -36.19 -4.34
CA ALA A 552 -8.76 -36.57 -3.39
C ALA A 552 -7.50 -37.16 -4.07
N VAL A 553 -7.56 -37.51 -5.37
CA VAL A 553 -6.48 -38.17 -6.13
C VAL A 553 -5.73 -37.22 -7.08
N ALA A 554 -6.17 -35.96 -7.26
CA ALA A 554 -5.55 -35.02 -8.19
C ALA A 554 -4.35 -34.29 -7.55
N GLY A 555 -3.20 -34.97 -7.46
CA GLY A 555 -1.95 -34.36 -7.00
C GLY A 555 -1.48 -33.22 -7.92
N GLY A 556 -1.12 -32.08 -7.34
CA GLY A 556 -0.47 -30.96 -8.05
C GLY A 556 -1.35 -29.75 -8.40
N LEU A 557 -2.61 -29.70 -7.96
CA LEU A 557 -3.49 -28.55 -8.12
C LEU A 557 -3.29 -27.50 -7.01
N ASP A 558 -3.21 -26.23 -7.38
CA ASP A 558 -3.18 -25.10 -6.44
C ASP A 558 -4.51 -24.33 -6.35
N THR A 559 -5.39 -24.53 -7.33
CA THR A 559 -6.65 -23.77 -7.48
C THR A 559 -7.79 -24.68 -7.90
N LEU A 560 -8.98 -24.52 -7.30
CA LEU A 560 -10.22 -25.16 -7.76
C LEU A 560 -11.23 -24.12 -8.24
N ALA A 561 -11.90 -24.37 -9.35
CA ALA A 561 -12.95 -23.50 -9.90
C ALA A 561 -14.24 -24.31 -10.11
N VAL A 562 -15.27 -24.02 -9.31
CA VAL A 562 -16.61 -24.61 -9.41
C VAL A 562 -17.45 -23.77 -10.34
N LEU A 563 -17.94 -24.38 -11.41
CA LEU A 563 -18.82 -23.73 -12.38
C LEU A 563 -20.27 -23.99 -12.01
N MET A 564 -21.03 -22.93 -11.76
CA MET A 564 -22.49 -23.03 -11.63
C MET A 564 -23.16 -22.78 -12.98
N PRO A 565 -24.03 -23.69 -13.44
CA PRO A 565 -24.77 -23.46 -14.68
C PRO A 565 -25.75 -22.30 -14.54
N GLN A 566 -26.02 -21.63 -15.66
CA GLN A 566 -27.04 -20.59 -15.70
C GLN A 566 -28.39 -21.18 -15.30
N SER A 567 -29.03 -20.61 -14.26
CA SER A 567 -30.33 -21.07 -13.81
C SER A 567 -31.40 -20.77 -14.88
N PRO A 568 -32.39 -21.67 -15.08
CA PRO A 568 -33.61 -21.28 -15.77
C PRO A 568 -34.31 -20.17 -14.98
N ARG A 569 -35.21 -19.41 -15.61
CA ARG A 569 -36.05 -18.45 -14.87
C ARG A 569 -36.98 -19.21 -13.94
N LEU A 570 -36.64 -19.22 -12.65
CA LEU A 570 -37.41 -19.85 -11.58
C LEU A 570 -38.19 -18.79 -10.82
N ASP A 571 -39.32 -19.21 -10.24
CA ASP A 571 -39.96 -18.44 -9.18
C ASP A 571 -39.13 -18.51 -7.89
N THR A 572 -39.50 -17.70 -6.89
CA THR A 572 -38.75 -17.62 -5.62
C THR A 572 -38.68 -18.98 -4.90
N ALA A 573 -39.75 -19.79 -4.95
CA ALA A 573 -39.78 -21.11 -4.34
C ALA A 573 -38.84 -22.09 -5.05
N GLY A 574 -38.85 -22.11 -6.39
CA GLY A 574 -37.93 -22.91 -7.19
C GLY A 574 -36.47 -22.49 -6.99
N ALA A 575 -36.20 -21.19 -6.90
CA ALA A 575 -34.87 -20.68 -6.63
C ALA A 575 -34.38 -21.09 -5.23
N ALA A 576 -35.23 -20.99 -4.20
CA ALA A 576 -34.90 -21.45 -2.85
C ALA A 576 -34.60 -22.96 -2.83
N ALA A 577 -35.40 -23.77 -3.52
CA ALA A 577 -35.16 -25.20 -3.64
C ALA A 577 -33.80 -25.53 -4.29
N ARG A 578 -33.37 -24.77 -5.31
CA ARG A 578 -32.04 -24.94 -5.92
C ARG A 578 -30.90 -24.59 -4.97
N VAL A 579 -31.06 -23.55 -4.14
CA VAL A 579 -30.08 -23.20 -3.10
C VAL A 579 -30.03 -24.28 -2.01
N VAL A 580 -31.18 -24.83 -1.62
CA VAL A 580 -31.25 -25.99 -0.70
C VAL A 580 -30.43 -27.16 -1.26
N THR A 581 -30.73 -27.58 -2.49
CA THR A 581 -29.99 -28.66 -3.17
C THR A 581 -28.48 -28.40 -3.21
N PHE A 582 -28.07 -27.18 -3.56
CA PHE A 582 -26.66 -26.79 -3.65
C PHE A 582 -25.92 -27.01 -2.32
N PHE A 583 -26.51 -26.65 -1.17
CA PHE A 583 -25.86 -26.78 0.13
C PHE A 583 -26.10 -28.14 0.81
N SER A 584 -27.17 -28.87 0.50
CA SER A 584 -27.47 -30.17 1.12
C SER A 584 -26.81 -31.35 0.40
N GLU A 585 -26.86 -31.38 -0.93
CA GLU A 585 -26.29 -32.48 -1.71
C GLU A 585 -24.77 -32.33 -1.87
N ARG A 586 -24.28 -31.09 -1.98
CA ARG A 586 -22.85 -30.74 -2.00
C ARG A 586 -22.07 -31.49 -3.08
N THR A 587 -22.72 -31.79 -4.21
CA THR A 587 -22.09 -32.45 -5.36
C THR A 587 -20.91 -31.68 -5.92
N TRP A 588 -20.81 -30.38 -5.66
CA TRP A 588 -19.68 -29.52 -6.03
C TRP A 588 -18.49 -29.58 -5.06
N TRP A 589 -18.63 -30.21 -3.89
CA TRP A 589 -17.70 -30.07 -2.76
C TRP A 589 -16.80 -31.31 -2.58
N PRO A 590 -15.52 -31.25 -2.98
CA PRO A 590 -14.55 -32.33 -2.76
C PRO A 590 -13.86 -32.29 -1.38
N GLY A 591 -14.23 -31.35 -0.50
CA GLY A 591 -13.37 -30.93 0.61
C GLY A 591 -12.29 -29.93 0.15
N VAL A 592 -11.27 -29.71 0.99
CA VAL A 592 -10.09 -28.89 0.64
C VAL A 592 -8.88 -29.82 0.47
N PRO A 593 -8.50 -30.18 -0.77
CA PRO A 593 -7.34 -31.02 -1.02
C PRO A 593 -6.03 -30.35 -0.57
N ALA A 594 -5.03 -31.16 -0.20
CA ALA A 594 -3.70 -30.65 0.15
C ALA A 594 -3.05 -29.95 -1.06
N GLY A 595 -2.57 -28.73 -0.87
CA GLY A 595 -1.94 -27.90 -1.91
C GLY A 595 -2.87 -26.87 -2.54
N VAL A 596 -4.19 -27.00 -2.40
CA VAL A 596 -5.15 -26.00 -2.92
C VAL A 596 -5.18 -24.77 -2.01
N THR A 597 -4.81 -23.64 -2.58
CA THR A 597 -4.74 -22.34 -1.88
C THR A 597 -5.89 -21.41 -2.25
N ASP A 598 -6.52 -21.59 -3.41
CA ASP A 598 -7.65 -20.78 -3.86
C ASP A 598 -8.82 -21.66 -4.36
N PHE A 599 -10.04 -21.31 -3.95
CA PHE A 599 -11.27 -21.98 -4.30
C PHE A 599 -12.26 -20.95 -4.85
N TRP A 600 -12.57 -21.05 -6.13
CA TRP A 600 -13.42 -20.12 -6.85
C TRP A 600 -14.81 -20.70 -7.10
N LEU A 601 -15.84 -19.92 -6.83
CA LEU A 601 -17.18 -20.16 -7.34
C LEU A 601 -17.44 -19.22 -8.53
N VAL A 602 -17.77 -19.80 -9.68
CA VAL A 602 -18.13 -19.05 -10.89
C VAL A 602 -19.64 -19.09 -11.07
N THR A 603 -20.28 -17.93 -10.96
CA THR A 603 -21.73 -17.73 -11.07
C THR A 603 -22.10 -16.98 -12.34
N VAL A 604 -23.40 -16.93 -12.65
CA VAL A 604 -23.97 -16.24 -13.81
C VAL A 604 -25.11 -15.35 -13.33
N ALA A 605 -24.92 -14.03 -13.48
CA ALA A 605 -25.87 -12.98 -13.11
C ALA A 605 -26.38 -13.07 -11.66
N GLY A 606 -25.54 -13.51 -10.73
CA GLY A 606 -25.84 -13.47 -9.30
C GLY A 606 -25.73 -12.06 -8.70
N GLU A 607 -25.09 -11.14 -9.41
CA GLU A 607 -24.72 -9.81 -8.93
C GLU A 607 -25.13 -8.72 -9.93
N THR A 608 -25.55 -7.56 -9.41
CA THR A 608 -25.76 -6.34 -10.19
C THR A 608 -24.48 -5.51 -10.13
N VAL A 609 -23.71 -5.53 -11.22
CA VAL A 609 -22.36 -4.94 -11.30
C VAL A 609 -22.40 -3.60 -12.02
N ILE A 610 -23.20 -3.51 -13.08
CA ILE A 610 -23.45 -2.28 -13.85
C ILE A 610 -24.94 -2.05 -14.00
N ALA A 611 -25.35 -0.81 -14.27
CA ALA A 611 -26.77 -0.45 -14.41
C ALA A 611 -27.51 -1.17 -15.55
N ALA A 612 -26.76 -1.67 -16.55
CA ALA A 612 -27.31 -2.43 -17.68
C ALA A 612 -27.56 -3.91 -17.37
N ASP A 613 -27.14 -4.41 -16.21
CA ASP A 613 -27.33 -5.81 -15.83
C ASP A 613 -28.81 -6.17 -15.71
N ALA A 614 -29.13 -7.41 -16.05
CA ALA A 614 -30.41 -7.99 -15.71
C ALA A 614 -30.59 -8.06 -14.19
N THR A 615 -31.83 -8.23 -13.74
CA THR A 615 -32.11 -8.48 -12.32
C THR A 615 -31.34 -9.71 -11.83
N PRO A 616 -30.73 -9.66 -10.63
CA PRO A 616 -29.88 -10.74 -10.15
C PRO A 616 -30.67 -12.03 -9.97
N ASP A 617 -30.05 -13.16 -10.34
CA ASP A 617 -30.57 -14.50 -10.16
C ASP A 617 -30.47 -14.92 -8.69
N LEU A 618 -31.60 -15.30 -8.11
CA LEU A 618 -31.71 -15.65 -6.69
C LEU A 618 -30.85 -16.86 -6.30
N VAL A 619 -30.67 -17.84 -7.21
CA VAL A 619 -29.88 -19.05 -6.93
C VAL A 619 -28.41 -18.69 -6.84
N HIS A 620 -27.90 -17.96 -7.83
CA HIS A 620 -26.49 -17.55 -7.90
C HIS A 620 -26.14 -16.54 -6.79
N ALA A 621 -27.06 -15.60 -6.51
CA ALA A 621 -26.92 -14.67 -5.39
C ALA A 621 -26.84 -15.42 -4.04
N GLY A 622 -27.76 -16.36 -3.77
CA GLY A 622 -27.74 -17.16 -2.54
C GLY A 622 -26.49 -18.04 -2.42
N ALA A 623 -26.13 -18.75 -3.50
CA ALA A 623 -24.99 -19.66 -3.51
C ALA A 623 -23.66 -18.94 -3.26
N SER A 624 -23.43 -17.78 -3.86
CA SER A 624 -22.19 -17.00 -3.67
C SER A 624 -22.00 -16.53 -2.22
N ALA A 625 -23.04 -16.01 -1.57
CA ALA A 625 -22.98 -15.58 -0.17
C ALA A 625 -22.79 -16.75 0.81
N GLY A 626 -23.43 -17.90 0.55
CA GLY A 626 -23.22 -19.09 1.37
C GLY A 626 -21.85 -19.72 1.16
N PHE A 627 -21.37 -19.83 -0.08
CA PHE A 627 -20.03 -20.35 -0.43
C PHE A 627 -18.91 -19.56 0.25
N ARG A 628 -19.03 -18.24 0.23
CA ARG A 628 -18.15 -17.32 0.97
C ARG A 628 -18.05 -17.65 2.46
N SER A 629 -19.18 -18.03 3.08
CA SER A 629 -19.24 -18.36 4.52
C SER A 629 -18.61 -19.72 4.84
N VAL A 630 -18.61 -20.66 3.89
CA VAL A 630 -17.88 -21.94 4.01
C VAL A 630 -16.38 -21.70 4.21
N GLY A 631 -15.81 -20.72 3.49
CA GLY A 631 -14.38 -20.41 3.55
C GLY A 631 -13.87 -19.97 4.92
N ALA A 632 -14.73 -19.44 5.78
CA ALA A 632 -14.35 -18.99 7.13
C ALA A 632 -13.86 -20.13 8.04
N LYS A 633 -14.09 -21.40 7.66
CA LYS A 633 -13.60 -22.60 8.37
C LYS A 633 -12.16 -22.97 8.02
N TYR A 634 -11.63 -22.53 6.87
CA TYR A 634 -10.37 -23.00 6.30
C TYR A 634 -9.32 -21.88 6.24
N PRO A 635 -8.70 -21.52 7.38
CA PRO A 635 -7.63 -20.53 7.39
C PRO A 635 -6.46 -21.04 6.54
N GLY A 636 -6.06 -20.24 5.55
CA GLY A 636 -5.01 -20.61 4.57
C GLY A 636 -5.53 -20.98 3.17
N THR A 637 -6.83 -21.26 3.00
CA THR A 637 -7.46 -21.43 1.68
C THR A 637 -8.43 -20.27 1.44
N ARG A 638 -8.27 -19.60 0.30
CA ARG A 638 -9.06 -18.41 -0.04
C ARG A 638 -10.29 -18.82 -0.85
N PHE A 639 -11.48 -18.53 -0.31
CA PHE A 639 -12.74 -18.74 -1.01
C PHE A 639 -13.13 -17.45 -1.72
N ARG A 640 -13.19 -17.52 -3.05
CA ARG A 640 -13.37 -16.39 -3.95
C ARG A 640 -14.54 -16.61 -4.88
N HIS A 641 -15.02 -15.54 -5.47
CA HIS A 641 -16.21 -15.53 -6.29
C HIS A 641 -15.96 -14.73 -7.57
N LEU A 642 -16.43 -15.28 -8.69
CA LEU A 642 -16.39 -14.64 -10.00
C LEU A 642 -17.79 -14.69 -10.63
N ASP A 643 -18.40 -13.55 -10.87
CA ASP A 643 -19.72 -13.47 -11.51
C ASP A 643 -19.66 -13.10 -13.00
N LEU A 644 -20.34 -13.89 -13.84
CA LEU A 644 -20.42 -13.72 -15.29
C LEU A 644 -21.75 -13.07 -15.70
N PRO A 645 -21.83 -12.37 -16.85
CA PRO A 645 -23.08 -11.77 -17.29
C PRO A 645 -24.05 -12.86 -17.79
N ALA A 646 -25.34 -12.68 -17.57
CA ALA A 646 -26.35 -13.47 -18.27
C ALA A 646 -26.37 -13.07 -19.75
N THR A 647 -26.05 -14.01 -20.64
CA THR A 647 -26.07 -13.75 -22.09
C THR A 647 -27.10 -14.66 -22.75
N PRO A 648 -28.34 -14.19 -23.01
CA PRO A 648 -29.39 -15.02 -23.56
C PRO A 648 -28.99 -15.65 -24.91
N GLY A 649 -28.91 -16.99 -24.95
CA GLY A 649 -28.65 -17.74 -26.18
C GLY A 649 -27.20 -17.70 -26.70
N ALA A 650 -26.26 -17.07 -25.98
CA ALA A 650 -24.85 -17.10 -26.31
C ALA A 650 -24.10 -18.05 -25.37
N SER A 651 -23.11 -18.76 -25.91
CA SER A 651 -22.28 -19.63 -25.08
C SER A 651 -21.35 -18.81 -24.17
N LEU A 652 -21.27 -19.20 -22.90
CA LEU A 652 -20.32 -18.66 -21.95
C LEU A 652 -18.87 -19.06 -22.29
N SER A 653 -18.64 -20.04 -23.18
CA SER A 653 -17.31 -20.51 -23.56
C SER A 653 -16.40 -19.39 -24.07
N ALA A 654 -16.96 -18.38 -24.75
CA ALA A 654 -16.21 -17.21 -25.22
C ALA A 654 -15.62 -16.36 -24.08
N THR A 655 -16.14 -16.48 -22.85
CA THR A 655 -15.62 -15.77 -21.67
C THR A 655 -14.45 -16.49 -21.01
N ALA A 656 -14.11 -17.71 -21.43
CA ALA A 656 -13.07 -18.53 -20.81
C ALA A 656 -11.70 -17.83 -20.67
N PRO A 657 -11.17 -17.09 -21.67
CA PRO A 657 -9.91 -16.35 -21.49
C PRO A 657 -10.01 -15.28 -20.39
N ALA A 658 -11.14 -14.59 -20.30
CA ALA A 658 -11.37 -13.58 -19.27
C ALA A 658 -11.52 -14.21 -17.88
N VAL A 659 -12.17 -15.37 -17.79
CA VAL A 659 -12.27 -16.16 -16.55
C VAL A 659 -10.88 -16.58 -16.09
N VAL A 660 -10.06 -17.20 -16.96
CA VAL A 660 -8.69 -17.59 -16.62
C VAL A 660 -7.89 -16.39 -16.13
N ALA A 661 -7.98 -15.24 -16.81
CA ALA A 661 -7.33 -14.01 -16.36
C ALA A 661 -7.83 -13.52 -14.99
N ALA A 662 -9.13 -13.64 -14.71
CA ALA A 662 -9.70 -13.29 -13.40
C ALA A 662 -9.20 -14.23 -12.29
N LEU A 663 -9.10 -15.54 -12.54
CA LEU A 663 -8.56 -16.51 -11.57
C LEU A 663 -7.08 -16.24 -11.21
N HIS A 664 -6.33 -15.58 -12.09
CA HIS A 664 -4.95 -15.15 -11.84
C HIS A 664 -4.84 -13.78 -11.15
N THR A 665 -5.96 -13.10 -10.89
CA THR A 665 -5.93 -11.79 -10.23
C THR A 665 -5.57 -11.95 -8.75
N ALA A 666 -4.49 -11.31 -8.33
CA ALA A 666 -4.02 -11.29 -6.95
C ALA A 666 -4.98 -10.47 -6.07
N GLU A 667 -5.03 -10.82 -4.78
CA GLU A 667 -5.70 -10.07 -3.69
C GLU A 667 -7.23 -9.93 -3.76
N GLU A 668 -7.85 -9.99 -4.93
CA GLU A 668 -9.29 -9.78 -5.09
C GLU A 668 -10.10 -11.05 -4.82
N SER A 669 -11.03 -10.97 -3.86
CA SER A 669 -11.89 -12.10 -3.51
C SER A 669 -13.23 -12.12 -4.24
N GLU A 670 -13.68 -10.96 -4.73
CA GLU A 670 -15.00 -10.78 -5.33
C GLU A 670 -14.86 -10.06 -6.66
N LEU A 671 -14.97 -10.82 -7.74
CA LEU A 671 -14.78 -10.34 -9.09
C LEU A 671 -16.05 -10.51 -9.91
N ALA A 672 -16.20 -9.67 -10.93
CA ALA A 672 -17.20 -9.86 -11.96
C ALA A 672 -16.67 -9.41 -13.32
N ILE A 673 -17.12 -10.08 -14.38
CA ILE A 673 -16.78 -9.71 -15.76
C ILE A 673 -18.02 -9.06 -16.38
N ARG A 674 -17.88 -7.84 -16.91
CA ARG A 674 -18.93 -7.13 -17.66
C ARG A 674 -18.31 -6.33 -18.79
N GLU A 675 -18.92 -6.37 -19.98
CA GLU A 675 -18.49 -5.58 -21.15
C GLU A 675 -16.98 -5.67 -21.46
N GLY A 676 -16.38 -6.86 -21.24
CA GLY A 676 -14.93 -7.10 -21.41
C GLY A 676 -14.03 -6.52 -20.31
N GLY A 677 -14.59 -5.78 -19.35
CA GLY A 677 -13.91 -5.30 -18.15
C GLY A 677 -14.02 -6.26 -16.96
N LEU A 678 -13.03 -6.19 -16.07
CA LEU A 678 -13.04 -6.87 -14.77
C LEU A 678 -13.39 -5.86 -13.68
N TYR A 679 -14.31 -6.23 -12.80
CA TYR A 679 -14.81 -5.41 -11.69
C TYR A 679 -14.51 -6.12 -10.37
N ALA A 680 -14.26 -5.35 -9.32
CA ALA A 680 -14.08 -5.87 -7.97
C ALA A 680 -15.07 -5.24 -6.99
N LYS A 681 -15.60 -6.04 -6.06
CA LYS A 681 -16.55 -5.56 -5.04
C LYS A 681 -15.81 -4.84 -3.91
N ARG A 682 -16.37 -3.73 -3.45
CA ARG A 682 -15.95 -2.94 -2.30
C ARG A 682 -17.15 -2.63 -1.41
N VAL A 683 -16.90 -2.40 -0.14
CA VAL A 683 -17.84 -1.74 0.77
C VAL A 683 -17.35 -0.31 0.97
N ILE A 684 -18.24 0.65 0.72
CA ILE A 684 -17.96 2.08 0.85
C ILE A 684 -18.89 2.71 1.89
N GLU A 685 -18.45 3.81 2.49
CA GLU A 685 -19.35 4.66 3.26
C GLU A 685 -20.19 5.51 2.30
N THR A 686 -21.45 5.70 2.66
CA THR A 686 -22.44 6.27 1.76
C THR A 686 -23.13 7.46 2.39
N ASP A 687 -22.91 8.65 1.82
CA ASP A 687 -23.62 9.89 2.14
C ASP A 687 -24.86 10.07 1.26
N LEU A 688 -25.65 9.01 1.07
CA LEU A 688 -26.88 9.12 0.27
C LEU A 688 -27.80 10.14 0.96
N PRO A 689 -28.17 11.25 0.28
CA PRO A 689 -29.12 12.19 0.85
C PRO A 689 -30.43 11.44 1.03
N ALA A 690 -30.91 11.34 2.26
CA ALA A 690 -32.24 10.84 2.53
C ALA A 690 -33.22 11.65 1.68
N ILE A 691 -33.91 11.01 0.73
CA ILE A 691 -35.00 11.64 -0.01
C ILE A 691 -35.98 12.16 1.05
N GLU A 692 -36.30 13.47 1.02
CA GLU A 692 -37.13 14.14 2.02
C GLU A 692 -38.27 13.20 2.47
N SER A 693 -38.16 12.71 3.71
CA SER A 693 -39.16 11.79 4.23
C SER A 693 -40.43 12.60 4.42
N ASP A 694 -41.45 12.33 3.60
CA ASP A 694 -42.80 12.79 3.86
C ASP A 694 -43.20 12.24 5.23
N THR A 695 -43.20 13.12 6.23
CA THR A 695 -43.39 12.81 7.66
C THR A 695 -44.84 12.47 7.98
N SER A 696 -45.68 12.20 6.97
CA SER A 696 -47.02 11.69 7.21
C SER A 696 -46.93 10.32 7.88
N ALA A 697 -47.45 10.24 9.11
CA ALA A 697 -47.45 9.01 9.88
C ALA A 697 -48.18 7.91 9.08
N ALA A 698 -47.45 6.84 8.74
CA ALA A 698 -47.99 5.68 8.04
C ALA A 698 -49.31 5.24 8.68
N GLY A 699 -50.36 5.10 7.88
CA GLY A 699 -51.68 4.71 8.35
C GLY A 699 -51.68 3.28 8.88
N HIS A 700 -51.10 2.35 8.12
CA HIS A 700 -51.01 0.94 8.48
C HIS A 700 -49.62 0.36 8.19
N ILE A 701 -49.01 -0.22 9.22
CA ILE A 701 -47.71 -0.89 9.12
C ILE A 701 -47.90 -2.39 9.38
N LEU A 702 -47.45 -3.22 8.45
CA LEU A 702 -47.41 -4.68 8.58
C LEU A 702 -45.99 -5.13 8.92
N ILE A 703 -45.80 -5.78 10.06
CA ILE A 703 -44.49 -6.27 10.51
C ILE A 703 -44.53 -7.81 10.55
N LEU A 704 -43.82 -8.44 9.62
CA LEU A 704 -43.65 -9.89 9.56
C LEU A 704 -42.52 -10.32 10.49
N GLY A 705 -42.71 -11.39 11.26
CA GLY A 705 -41.85 -11.66 12.42
C GLY A 705 -42.09 -10.64 13.55
N GLY A 706 -43.27 -10.00 13.58
CA GLY A 706 -43.56 -8.81 14.39
C GLY A 706 -43.50 -9.03 15.91
N THR A 707 -43.74 -10.25 16.37
CA THR A 707 -43.56 -10.59 17.80
C THR A 707 -42.19 -11.18 18.14
N GLY A 708 -41.30 -11.29 17.14
CA GLY A 708 -39.89 -11.59 17.33
C GLY A 708 -39.13 -10.40 17.93
N LYS A 709 -37.87 -10.63 18.31
CA LYS A 709 -37.06 -9.59 18.99
C LYS A 709 -36.95 -8.30 18.16
N LEU A 710 -36.63 -8.43 16.87
CA LEU A 710 -36.50 -7.29 15.94
C LEU A 710 -37.84 -6.64 15.62
N GLY A 711 -38.89 -7.45 15.42
CA GLY A 711 -40.23 -6.96 15.14
C GLY A 711 -40.79 -6.06 16.25
N LEU A 712 -40.47 -6.34 17.51
CA LEU A 712 -40.89 -5.53 18.66
C LEU A 712 -40.17 -4.17 18.71
N GLU A 713 -38.90 -4.08 18.31
CA GLU A 713 -38.20 -2.80 18.19
C GLU A 713 -38.84 -1.91 17.10
N PHE A 714 -39.17 -2.49 15.94
CA PHE A 714 -39.89 -1.78 14.89
C PHE A 714 -41.28 -1.33 15.35
N CYS A 715 -42.01 -2.21 16.06
CA CYS A 715 -43.33 -1.89 16.60
C CYS A 715 -43.26 -0.68 17.54
N GLU A 716 -42.34 -0.72 18.51
CA GLU A 716 -42.15 0.34 19.49
C GLU A 716 -41.75 1.66 18.81
N HIS A 717 -40.79 1.60 17.88
CA HIS A 717 -40.33 2.76 17.13
C HIS A 717 -41.44 3.47 16.36
N TYR A 718 -42.24 2.71 15.60
CA TYR A 718 -43.31 3.29 14.79
C TYR A 718 -44.55 3.68 15.58
N ALA A 719 -44.83 3.01 16.71
CA ALA A 719 -45.88 3.41 17.61
C ALA A 719 -45.60 4.80 18.20
N HIS A 720 -44.35 5.08 18.58
CA HIS A 720 -43.94 6.41 19.09
C HIS A 720 -43.87 7.48 17.99
N ARG A 721 -43.69 7.10 16.72
CA ARG A 721 -43.77 8.02 15.57
C ARG A 721 -45.20 8.24 15.05
N GLY A 722 -46.20 7.77 15.77
CA GLY A 722 -47.61 8.10 15.52
C GLY A 722 -48.32 7.23 14.47
N ALA A 723 -47.81 6.03 14.17
CA ALA A 723 -48.50 5.08 13.29
C ALA A 723 -49.93 4.81 13.79
N LYS A 724 -50.93 4.83 12.90
CA LYS A 724 -52.34 4.65 13.31
C LYS A 724 -52.65 3.19 13.64
N ARG A 725 -52.11 2.25 12.85
CA ARG A 725 -52.26 0.81 13.04
C ARG A 725 -50.96 0.08 12.78
N ILE A 726 -50.64 -0.88 13.64
CA ILE A 726 -49.50 -1.80 13.47
C ILE A 726 -50.02 -3.24 13.59
N THR A 727 -49.83 -4.03 12.54
CA THR A 727 -50.19 -5.46 12.52
C THR A 727 -48.92 -6.29 12.63
N LEU A 728 -48.74 -6.98 13.75
CA LEU A 728 -47.63 -7.90 14.01
C LEU A 728 -48.03 -9.31 13.60
N VAL A 729 -47.31 -9.90 12.66
CA VAL A 729 -47.58 -11.26 12.18
C VAL A 729 -46.45 -12.19 12.60
N ASN A 730 -46.79 -13.30 13.27
CA ASN A 730 -45.85 -14.35 13.62
C ASN A 730 -46.60 -15.66 13.95
N ARG A 731 -45.96 -16.82 13.82
CA ARG A 731 -46.56 -18.14 14.09
C ARG A 731 -47.09 -18.29 15.52
N SER A 732 -46.38 -17.71 16.49
CA SER A 732 -46.67 -17.86 17.92
C SER A 732 -47.72 -16.90 18.47
N GLY A 733 -48.11 -15.88 17.71
CA GLY A 733 -49.03 -14.84 18.18
C GLY A 733 -48.52 -14.08 19.42
N GLU A 734 -49.45 -13.59 20.25
CA GLU A 734 -49.17 -12.86 21.48
C GLU A 734 -48.97 -13.85 22.64
N THR A 735 -47.70 -14.15 22.96
CA THR A 735 -47.34 -15.04 24.07
C THR A 735 -47.25 -14.27 25.39
N ALA A 736 -47.37 -14.97 26.52
CA ALA A 736 -47.24 -14.35 27.85
C ALA A 736 -45.90 -13.61 28.05
N ALA A 737 -44.81 -14.11 27.43
CA ALA A 737 -43.47 -13.53 27.54
C ALA A 737 -43.34 -12.13 26.90
N ILE A 738 -44.21 -11.78 25.95
CA ILE A 738 -44.16 -10.49 25.24
C ILE A 738 -45.37 -9.59 25.53
N ALA A 739 -46.42 -10.12 26.16
CA ALA A 739 -47.65 -9.40 26.48
C ALA A 739 -47.34 -8.13 27.30
N ASP A 740 -46.46 -8.22 28.30
CA ASP A 740 -46.06 -7.07 29.13
C ASP A 740 -45.36 -5.96 28.33
N ARG A 741 -44.55 -6.33 27.32
CA ARG A 741 -43.88 -5.34 26.45
C ARG A 741 -44.90 -4.67 25.53
N LEU A 742 -45.79 -5.45 24.90
CA LEU A 742 -46.84 -4.91 24.03
C LEU A 742 -47.82 -4.03 24.80
N GLN A 743 -48.19 -4.42 26.03
CA GLN A 743 -49.05 -3.60 26.88
C GLN A 743 -48.40 -2.25 27.21
N ARG A 744 -47.10 -2.23 27.51
CA ARG A 744 -46.36 -0.98 27.72
C ARG A 744 -46.41 -0.08 26.49
N ILE A 745 -46.13 -0.61 25.30
CA ILE A 745 -46.18 0.15 24.03
C ILE A 745 -47.60 0.67 23.76
N ARG A 746 -48.63 -0.18 23.92
CA ARG A 746 -50.05 0.18 23.76
C ARG A 746 -50.46 1.28 24.75
N SER A 747 -49.93 1.27 25.97
CA SER A 747 -50.26 2.29 26.99
C SER A 747 -49.54 3.63 26.77
N ALA A 748 -48.39 3.62 26.10
CA ALA A 748 -47.57 4.80 25.85
C ALA A 748 -47.90 5.52 24.53
N THR A 749 -48.72 4.91 23.65
CA THR A 749 -48.96 5.38 22.28
C THR A 749 -50.43 5.27 21.89
N SER A 750 -50.85 5.95 20.83
CA SER A 750 -52.22 5.87 20.30
C SER A 750 -52.40 4.84 19.17
N ALA A 751 -51.40 4.00 18.93
CA ALA A 751 -51.40 3.04 17.82
C ALA A 751 -52.32 1.84 18.10
N ASP A 752 -53.14 1.44 17.12
CA ASP A 752 -53.91 0.18 17.14
C ASP A 752 -52.96 -0.99 16.83
N ILE A 753 -52.39 -1.62 17.87
CA ILE A 753 -51.43 -2.72 17.74
C ILE A 753 -52.14 -4.08 17.81
N ARG A 754 -52.23 -4.75 16.67
CA ARG A 754 -52.86 -6.07 16.52
C ARG A 754 -51.82 -7.16 16.30
N VAL A 755 -52.00 -8.30 16.96
CA VAL A 755 -51.16 -9.48 16.76
C VAL A 755 -51.96 -10.55 16.04
N VAL A 756 -51.41 -11.09 14.95
CA VAL A 756 -52.03 -12.13 14.14
C VAL A 756 -51.13 -13.36 14.17
N ALA A 757 -51.65 -14.46 14.72
CA ALA A 757 -50.96 -15.74 14.80
C ALA A 757 -51.07 -16.48 13.45
N ARG A 758 -50.04 -16.38 12.60
CA ARG A 758 -49.99 -17.03 11.27
C ARG A 758 -48.57 -17.49 10.95
N ASP A 759 -48.46 -18.67 10.36
CA ASP A 759 -47.21 -19.16 9.80
C ASP A 759 -47.12 -18.76 8.33
N LEU A 760 -46.16 -17.91 7.99
CA LEU A 760 -45.99 -17.39 6.63
C LEU A 760 -45.24 -18.37 5.72
N SER A 761 -44.88 -19.56 6.21
CA SER A 761 -44.44 -20.65 5.34
C SER A 761 -45.59 -21.30 4.55
N GLU A 762 -46.84 -21.09 4.99
CA GLU A 762 -48.02 -21.72 4.41
C GLU A 762 -48.77 -20.75 3.49
N THR A 763 -48.96 -21.12 2.22
CA THR A 763 -49.65 -20.28 1.23
C THR A 763 -51.06 -19.89 1.67
N SER A 764 -51.81 -20.83 2.26
CA SER A 764 -53.17 -20.58 2.76
C SER A 764 -53.20 -19.53 3.88
N ALA A 765 -52.17 -19.49 4.74
CA ALA A 765 -52.07 -18.50 5.80
C ALA A 765 -51.79 -17.10 5.25
N ILE A 766 -51.02 -16.99 4.16
CA ILE A 766 -50.79 -15.73 3.45
C ILE A 766 -52.08 -15.23 2.80
N GLU A 767 -52.82 -16.11 2.12
CA GLU A 767 -54.10 -15.78 1.48
C GLU A 767 -55.13 -15.30 2.51
N GLU A 768 -55.26 -16.00 3.63
CA GLU A 768 -56.16 -15.58 4.73
C GLU A 768 -55.74 -14.24 5.34
N LEU A 769 -54.42 -14.02 5.51
CA LEU A 769 -53.87 -12.75 5.98
C LEU A 769 -54.16 -11.60 5.00
N ALA A 770 -54.07 -11.85 3.70
CA ALA A 770 -54.35 -10.87 2.66
C ALA A 770 -55.85 -10.53 2.58
N GLN A 771 -56.73 -11.53 2.66
CA GLN A 771 -58.19 -11.34 2.62
C GLN A 771 -58.72 -10.51 3.80
N GLN A 772 -58.12 -10.69 4.98
CA GLN A 772 -58.50 -9.98 6.20
C GLN A 772 -57.69 -8.69 6.42
N GLY A 773 -56.68 -8.46 5.58
CA GLY A 773 -55.72 -7.37 5.69
C GLY A 773 -56.27 -6.04 5.16
N LEU A 774 -55.89 -4.95 5.81
CA LEU A 774 -56.02 -3.62 5.21
C LEU A 774 -54.78 -3.32 4.36
N PRO A 775 -54.90 -2.48 3.31
CA PRO A 775 -53.75 -1.98 2.58
C PRO A 775 -52.67 -1.45 3.52
N ALA A 776 -51.44 -1.97 3.42
CA ALA A 776 -50.31 -1.49 4.20
C ALA A 776 -49.61 -0.33 3.49
N ASP A 777 -49.20 0.68 4.25
CA ASP A 777 -48.32 1.77 3.78
C ASP A 777 -46.84 1.39 3.93
N LEU A 778 -46.53 0.50 4.87
CA LEU A 778 -45.19 -0.02 5.10
C LEU A 778 -45.25 -1.50 5.47
N ILE A 779 -44.51 -2.33 4.75
CA ILE A 779 -44.29 -3.74 5.07
C ILE A 779 -42.84 -3.91 5.53
N ILE A 780 -42.65 -4.45 6.74
CA ILE A 780 -41.32 -4.73 7.31
C ILE A 780 -41.18 -6.24 7.48
N HIS A 781 -40.21 -6.82 6.80
CA HIS A 781 -39.82 -8.21 7.03
C HIS A 781 -38.75 -8.25 8.12
N ALA A 782 -39.14 -8.60 9.35
CA ALA A 782 -38.27 -8.70 10.53
C ALA A 782 -38.12 -10.16 11.01
N ALA A 783 -38.33 -11.15 10.14
CA ALA A 783 -38.15 -12.55 10.48
C ALA A 783 -36.66 -12.90 10.52
N VAL A 784 -36.20 -13.39 11.67
CA VAL A 784 -34.81 -13.77 11.92
C VAL A 784 -34.76 -15.13 12.58
N GLU A 785 -34.05 -16.04 11.96
CA GLU A 785 -33.65 -17.32 12.54
C GLU A 785 -32.15 -17.49 12.28
N TYR A 786 -31.39 -17.74 13.34
CA TYR A 786 -29.95 -18.02 13.26
C TYR A 786 -29.75 -19.52 13.33
N SER A 787 -29.20 -20.10 12.27
CA SER A 787 -28.75 -21.50 12.25
C SER A 787 -27.24 -21.52 12.06
N GLY A 788 -26.51 -21.63 13.17
CA GLY A 788 -25.06 -21.82 13.15
C GLY A 788 -24.74 -23.28 12.84
N VAL A 789 -24.65 -23.62 11.55
CA VAL A 789 -24.44 -25.00 11.10
C VAL A 789 -23.29 -25.04 10.09
N GLU A 790 -22.34 -25.94 10.33
CA GLU A 790 -21.19 -26.14 9.43
C GLU A 790 -21.66 -26.86 8.16
N LEU A 791 -20.94 -26.70 7.05
CA LEU A 791 -21.34 -27.24 5.74
C LEU A 791 -21.61 -28.75 5.79
N GLU A 792 -20.86 -29.50 6.60
CA GLU A 792 -20.97 -30.96 6.74
C GLU A 792 -22.28 -31.41 7.38
N ASP A 793 -22.89 -30.54 8.19
CA ASP A 793 -24.09 -30.83 8.98
C ASP A 793 -25.37 -30.28 8.33
N ILE A 794 -25.27 -29.63 7.18
CA ILE A 794 -26.43 -29.13 6.44
C ILE A 794 -27.23 -30.29 5.85
N THR A 795 -28.46 -30.45 6.31
CA THR A 795 -29.45 -31.40 5.76
C THR A 795 -30.46 -30.68 4.88
N PRO A 796 -31.16 -31.39 3.96
CA PRO A 796 -32.23 -30.79 3.15
C PRO A 796 -33.31 -30.13 4.00
N ASP A 797 -33.76 -30.77 5.08
CA ASP A 797 -34.80 -30.24 5.98
C ASP A 797 -34.36 -28.95 6.68
N LEU A 798 -33.11 -28.88 7.12
CA LEU A 798 -32.56 -27.69 7.77
C LEU A 798 -32.41 -26.54 6.78
N ALA A 799 -31.89 -26.82 5.58
CA ALA A 799 -31.69 -25.83 4.53
C ALA A 799 -33.01 -25.26 4.04
N ASP A 800 -34.01 -26.12 3.82
CA ASP A 800 -35.36 -25.70 3.46
C ASP A 800 -35.99 -24.86 4.57
N ALA A 801 -35.94 -25.30 5.83
CA ALA A 801 -36.49 -24.54 6.95
C ALA A 801 -35.90 -23.12 7.04
N ALA A 802 -34.58 -22.99 6.82
CA ALA A 802 -33.87 -21.70 6.87
C ALA A 802 -34.33 -20.70 5.80
N LEU A 803 -34.73 -21.18 4.61
CA LEU A 803 -35.16 -20.33 3.50
C LEU A 803 -36.69 -20.15 3.43
N ARG A 804 -37.47 -21.11 3.94
CA ARG A 804 -38.92 -21.16 3.74
C ARG A 804 -39.64 -19.93 4.27
N ALA A 805 -39.57 -19.67 5.58
CA ALA A 805 -40.27 -18.52 6.15
C ALA A 805 -39.64 -17.18 5.70
N LYS A 806 -38.32 -17.17 5.53
CA LYS A 806 -37.54 -15.95 5.30
C LYS A 806 -37.58 -15.46 3.85
N VAL A 807 -37.56 -16.36 2.87
CA VAL A 807 -37.48 -16.03 1.44
C VAL A 807 -38.81 -16.34 0.74
N ILE A 808 -39.34 -17.54 0.91
CA ILE A 808 -40.59 -17.96 0.24
C ILE A 808 -41.78 -17.22 0.86
N GLY A 809 -41.86 -17.16 2.19
CA GLY A 809 -42.97 -16.53 2.90
C GLY A 809 -43.11 -15.03 2.62
N ILE A 810 -42.01 -14.28 2.60
CA ILE A 810 -42.04 -12.86 2.23
C ILE A 810 -42.43 -12.67 0.77
N ALA A 811 -41.92 -13.47 -0.16
CA ALA A 811 -42.29 -13.36 -1.57
C ALA A 811 -43.80 -13.53 -1.76
N GLY A 812 -44.40 -14.55 -1.12
CA GLY A 812 -45.86 -14.73 -1.16
C GLY A 812 -46.64 -13.55 -0.59
N VAL A 813 -46.14 -12.90 0.48
CA VAL A 813 -46.73 -11.67 1.04
C VAL A 813 -46.62 -10.50 0.06
N LEU A 814 -45.48 -10.33 -0.62
CA LEU A 814 -45.29 -9.25 -1.59
C LEU A 814 -46.18 -9.39 -2.82
N ASP A 815 -46.49 -10.64 -3.20
CA ASP A 815 -47.36 -10.95 -4.34
C ASP A 815 -48.85 -10.81 -4.00
N SER A 816 -49.25 -11.14 -2.77
CA SER A 816 -50.67 -11.33 -2.42
C SER A 816 -51.25 -10.29 -1.46
N TYR A 817 -50.45 -9.64 -0.61
CA TYR A 817 -50.97 -8.75 0.43
C TYR A 817 -51.38 -7.37 -0.13
N PRO A 818 -52.53 -6.80 0.27
CA PRO A 818 -52.97 -5.50 -0.21
C PRO A 818 -52.00 -4.38 0.22
N ARG A 819 -51.64 -3.51 -0.74
CA ARG A 819 -50.70 -2.39 -0.55
C ARG A 819 -51.36 -1.06 -0.90
N ALA A 820 -51.06 -0.02 -0.13
CA ALA A 820 -51.42 1.35 -0.49
C ALA A 820 -50.65 1.80 -1.75
N SER A 821 -51.12 2.84 -2.44
CA SER A 821 -50.52 3.32 -3.69
C SER A 821 -49.05 3.74 -3.56
N ASN A 822 -48.64 4.20 -2.38
CA ASN A 822 -47.26 4.59 -2.05
C ASN A 822 -46.62 3.63 -1.05
N SER A 823 -47.05 2.37 -1.01
CA SER A 823 -46.55 1.38 -0.05
C SER A 823 -45.05 1.17 -0.22
N ARG A 824 -44.33 1.24 0.90
CA ARG A 824 -42.92 0.89 0.99
C ARG A 824 -42.74 -0.52 1.56
N VAL A 825 -41.68 -1.20 1.15
CA VAL A 825 -41.28 -2.52 1.64
C VAL A 825 -39.83 -2.45 2.11
N LEU A 826 -39.58 -2.90 3.33
CA LEU A 826 -38.24 -3.04 3.90
C LEU A 826 -37.97 -4.50 4.26
N LEU A 827 -36.99 -5.08 3.59
CA LEU A 827 -36.50 -6.43 3.86
C LEU A 827 -35.32 -6.36 4.82
N CYS A 828 -35.46 -6.94 6.03
CA CYS A 828 -34.31 -7.05 6.93
C CYS A 828 -33.42 -8.22 6.49
N SER A 829 -32.29 -7.86 5.89
CA SER A 829 -31.17 -8.71 5.56
C SER A 829 -30.08 -8.58 6.64
N SER A 830 -28.90 -9.15 6.40
CA SER A 830 -27.78 -9.16 7.34
C SER A 830 -26.47 -8.84 6.63
N VAL A 831 -25.58 -8.13 7.32
CA VAL A 831 -24.21 -7.85 6.83
C VAL A 831 -23.45 -9.14 6.46
N SER A 832 -23.82 -10.28 7.05
CA SER A 832 -23.26 -11.60 6.72
C SER A 832 -23.48 -12.02 5.26
N ALA A 833 -24.47 -11.45 4.55
CA ALA A 833 -24.62 -11.68 3.10
C ALA A 833 -23.41 -11.18 2.30
N THR A 834 -22.78 -10.10 2.78
CA THR A 834 -21.62 -9.45 2.16
C THR A 834 -20.30 -9.92 2.79
N VAL A 835 -20.19 -9.93 4.12
CA VAL A 835 -18.93 -10.28 4.81
C VAL A 835 -18.80 -11.78 5.09
N GLY A 836 -19.85 -12.57 4.94
CA GLY A 836 -19.87 -13.99 5.30
C GLY A 836 -19.77 -14.24 6.81
N GLY A 837 -19.53 -15.48 7.20
CA GLY A 837 -19.17 -15.84 8.57
C GLY A 837 -19.19 -17.34 8.80
N ARG A 838 -18.39 -17.81 9.75
CA ARG A 838 -18.29 -19.25 10.04
C ARG A 838 -19.64 -19.80 10.53
N GLY A 839 -20.06 -20.92 9.95
CA GLY A 839 -21.34 -21.57 10.25
C GLY A 839 -22.57 -20.80 9.75
N LEU A 840 -22.41 -19.73 8.96
CA LEU A 840 -23.52 -18.89 8.48
C LEU A 840 -23.89 -19.12 7.02
N ALA A 841 -23.54 -20.26 6.40
CA ALA A 841 -23.73 -20.47 4.97
C ALA A 841 -25.19 -20.29 4.52
N LEU A 842 -26.14 -21.00 5.14
CA LEU A 842 -27.58 -20.88 4.82
C LEU A 842 -28.15 -19.51 5.20
N TYR A 843 -27.68 -18.95 6.31
CA TYR A 843 -28.11 -17.62 6.77
C TYR A 843 -27.66 -16.53 5.78
N ALA A 844 -26.40 -16.53 5.37
CA ALA A 844 -25.86 -15.61 4.37
C ALA A 844 -26.57 -15.79 3.02
N ALA A 845 -26.81 -17.03 2.59
CA ALA A 845 -27.55 -17.33 1.36
C ALA A 845 -28.96 -16.75 1.39
N GLY A 846 -29.75 -17.01 2.43
CA GLY A 846 -31.12 -16.50 2.54
C GLY A 846 -31.20 -14.97 2.60
N ASN A 847 -30.26 -14.32 3.32
CA ASN A 847 -30.17 -12.87 3.35
C ASN A 847 -29.78 -12.29 1.97
N ARG A 848 -28.87 -12.95 1.23
CA ARG A 848 -28.50 -12.49 -0.11
C ARG A 848 -29.62 -12.67 -1.13
N MET A 849 -30.44 -13.72 -0.98
CA MET A 849 -31.68 -13.88 -1.75
C MET A 849 -32.67 -12.74 -1.48
N LEU A 850 -32.77 -12.24 -0.24
CA LEU A 850 -33.59 -11.05 0.06
C LEU A 850 -33.06 -9.79 -0.62
N ASP A 851 -31.74 -9.60 -0.66
CA ASP A 851 -31.14 -8.46 -1.34
C ASP A 851 -31.49 -8.46 -2.84
N ALA A 852 -31.39 -9.63 -3.47
CA ALA A 852 -31.75 -9.84 -4.87
C ALA A 852 -33.26 -9.69 -5.11
N LEU A 853 -34.11 -10.19 -4.20
CA LEU A 853 -35.57 -10.04 -4.27
C LEU A 853 -35.99 -8.56 -4.17
N ALA A 854 -35.37 -7.79 -3.26
CA ALA A 854 -35.60 -6.35 -3.16
C ALA A 854 -35.25 -5.64 -4.48
N HIS A 855 -34.13 -6.03 -5.11
CA HIS A 855 -33.75 -5.50 -6.41
C HIS A 855 -34.77 -5.86 -7.50
N GLN A 856 -35.23 -7.12 -7.57
CA GLN A 856 -36.23 -7.55 -8.54
C GLN A 856 -37.54 -6.75 -8.43
N HIS A 857 -38.06 -6.56 -7.21
CA HIS A 857 -39.26 -5.76 -6.99
C HIS A 857 -39.04 -4.28 -7.33
N ARG A 858 -37.86 -3.73 -7.03
CA ARG A 858 -37.52 -2.35 -7.36
C ARG A 858 -37.41 -2.12 -8.87
N SER A 859 -36.80 -3.06 -9.60
CA SER A 859 -36.79 -3.05 -11.07
C SER A 859 -38.19 -3.20 -11.68
N ALA A 860 -39.13 -3.82 -10.96
CA ALA A 860 -40.55 -3.88 -11.33
C ALA A 860 -41.37 -2.64 -10.90
N GLY A 861 -40.72 -1.62 -10.33
CA GLY A 861 -41.35 -0.34 -9.96
C GLY A 861 -41.91 -0.24 -8.54
N ALA A 862 -41.70 -1.26 -7.69
CA ALA A 862 -42.10 -1.19 -6.29
C ALA A 862 -41.04 -0.45 -5.43
N ASP A 863 -41.48 0.31 -4.41
CA ASP A 863 -40.57 0.85 -3.39
C ASP A 863 -40.18 -0.27 -2.42
N CYS A 864 -39.18 -1.06 -2.81
CA CYS A 864 -38.68 -2.20 -2.06
C CYS A 864 -37.16 -2.08 -1.88
N ILE A 865 -36.71 -2.10 -0.63
CA ILE A 865 -35.28 -2.08 -0.29
C ILE A 865 -34.94 -3.25 0.64
N SER A 866 -33.70 -3.70 0.54
CA SER A 866 -33.08 -4.55 1.55
C SER A 866 -32.13 -3.72 2.42
N VAL A 867 -32.21 -3.90 3.73
CA VAL A 867 -31.24 -3.34 4.68
C VAL A 867 -30.47 -4.49 5.31
N GLN A 868 -29.17 -4.54 5.06
CA GLN A 868 -28.26 -5.49 5.68
C GLN A 868 -27.84 -5.00 7.06
N TRP A 869 -28.45 -5.58 8.10
CA TRP A 869 -28.19 -5.16 9.47
C TRP A 869 -26.94 -5.84 10.05
N GLY A 870 -26.13 -5.06 10.78
CA GLY A 870 -25.11 -5.54 11.70
C GLY A 870 -25.70 -6.08 13.01
N HIS A 871 -24.86 -6.25 14.03
CA HIS A 871 -25.30 -6.78 15.32
C HIS A 871 -26.09 -5.72 16.11
N TRP A 872 -27.27 -6.08 16.64
CA TRP A 872 -28.02 -5.25 17.60
C TRP A 872 -27.87 -5.79 19.04
N ASP A 873 -27.67 -4.90 20.01
CA ASP A 873 -27.36 -5.17 21.44
C ASP A 873 -28.44 -5.96 22.22
N VAL A 874 -29.57 -6.24 21.57
CA VAL A 874 -30.75 -6.89 22.15
C VAL A 874 -31.13 -8.21 21.44
N HIS A 875 -30.39 -8.61 20.39
CA HIS A 875 -30.94 -9.55 19.40
C HIS A 875 -30.23 -10.88 19.23
N LEU A 876 -29.06 -11.09 19.83
CA LEU A 876 -28.35 -12.36 19.69
C LEU A 876 -28.40 -13.20 20.96
N ASP A 877 -28.50 -14.52 20.78
CA ASP A 877 -28.04 -15.45 21.80
C ASP A 877 -26.50 -15.42 21.87
N ARG A 878 -25.90 -16.01 22.93
CA ARG A 878 -24.45 -15.98 23.12
C ARG A 878 -23.67 -16.55 21.92
N SER A 879 -24.26 -17.48 21.16
CA SER A 879 -23.67 -18.09 19.96
C SER A 879 -23.62 -17.16 18.75
N GLY A 880 -24.71 -16.48 18.40
CA GLY A 880 -24.75 -15.56 17.26
C GLY A 880 -23.90 -14.31 17.51
N ALA A 881 -23.87 -13.82 18.75
CA ALA A 881 -23.04 -12.67 19.15
C ALA A 881 -21.55 -12.96 18.98
N ALA A 882 -21.10 -14.16 19.40
CA ALA A 882 -19.72 -14.56 19.26
C ALA A 882 -19.28 -14.70 17.78
N MET A 883 -20.17 -15.18 16.90
CA MET A 883 -19.86 -15.33 15.46
C MET A 883 -19.66 -13.98 14.76
N LEU A 884 -20.54 -13.00 14.99
CA LEU A 884 -20.42 -11.67 14.39
C LEU A 884 -19.32 -10.82 15.03
N ALA A 885 -19.13 -10.90 16.35
CA ALA A 885 -18.01 -10.26 17.04
C ALA A 885 -16.66 -10.81 16.55
N GLY A 886 -16.60 -12.08 16.17
CA GLY A 886 -15.45 -12.71 15.53
C GLY A 886 -15.03 -12.03 14.22
N LEU A 887 -15.95 -11.35 13.52
CA LEU A 887 -15.71 -10.64 12.26
C LEU A 887 -15.42 -9.14 12.45
N GLY A 888 -15.28 -8.68 13.70
CA GLY A 888 -15.13 -7.25 14.02
C GLY A 888 -16.42 -6.45 13.91
N VAL A 889 -17.59 -7.09 13.81
CA VAL A 889 -18.90 -6.39 13.87
C VAL A 889 -19.26 -6.13 15.34
N VAL A 890 -19.54 -4.87 15.66
CA VAL A 890 -19.81 -4.40 17.03
C VAL A 890 -21.32 -4.26 17.26
N PRO A 891 -21.84 -4.54 18.48
CA PRO A 891 -23.24 -4.32 18.80
C PRO A 891 -23.67 -2.85 18.64
N MET A 892 -24.82 -2.63 18.02
CA MET A 892 -25.47 -1.33 17.86
C MET A 892 -26.70 -1.24 18.75
N ARG A 893 -26.98 -0.06 19.31
CA ARG A 893 -28.26 0.20 19.97
C ARG A 893 -29.39 0.21 18.93
N PRO A 894 -30.54 -0.43 19.19
CA PRO A 894 -31.66 -0.47 18.25
C PRO A 894 -32.11 0.90 17.76
N THR A 895 -32.15 1.90 18.65
CA THR A 895 -32.55 3.27 18.32
C THR A 895 -31.63 3.90 17.27
N ASP A 896 -30.33 3.65 17.37
CA ASP A 896 -29.33 4.24 16.48
C ASP A 896 -29.34 3.52 15.13
N ALA A 897 -29.45 2.18 15.15
CA ALA A 897 -29.59 1.38 13.94
C ALA A 897 -30.85 1.79 13.16
N LEU A 898 -32.00 1.92 13.84
CA LEU A 898 -33.25 2.39 13.23
C LEU A 898 -33.15 3.83 12.73
N ALA A 899 -32.41 4.71 13.42
CA ALA A 899 -32.19 6.07 12.93
C ALA A 899 -31.42 6.07 11.60
N ALA A 900 -30.39 5.23 11.47
CA ALA A 900 -29.57 5.13 10.28
C ALA A 900 -30.27 4.39 9.12
N GLY A 901 -30.94 3.25 9.37
CA GLY A 901 -31.43 2.37 8.32
C GLY A 901 -32.85 2.63 7.82
N MET A 902 -33.60 3.56 8.43
CA MET A 902 -35.01 3.78 8.07
C MET A 902 -35.25 4.95 7.11
N ALA A 903 -34.22 5.70 6.75
CA ALA A 903 -34.29 6.70 5.69
C ALA A 903 -34.71 6.06 4.34
N ARG A 904 -35.18 6.88 3.39
CA ARG A 904 -35.64 6.40 2.08
C ARG A 904 -34.45 6.36 1.12
N PHE A 905 -34.07 5.15 0.69
CA PHE A 905 -32.92 4.89 -0.17
C PHE A 905 -33.36 4.42 -1.55
N GLY A 906 -32.58 4.75 -2.58
CA GLY A 906 -32.81 4.27 -3.96
C GLY A 906 -32.24 2.87 -4.23
N GLU A 907 -31.48 2.31 -3.29
CA GLU A 907 -30.77 1.04 -3.42
C GLU A 907 -30.72 0.30 -2.07
N ASN A 908 -30.20 -0.94 -2.09
CA ASN A 908 -29.98 -1.69 -0.86
C ASN A 908 -28.83 -1.05 -0.08
N VAL A 909 -28.88 -1.12 1.25
CA VAL A 909 -27.87 -0.49 2.12
C VAL A 909 -27.43 -1.43 3.23
N ILE A 910 -26.27 -1.16 3.81
CA ILE A 910 -25.71 -1.86 4.95
C ILE A 910 -25.68 -0.90 6.14
N VAL A 911 -26.18 -1.33 7.28
CA VAL A 911 -26.11 -0.57 8.54
C VAL A 911 -25.37 -1.41 9.55
N ALA A 912 -24.12 -1.04 9.84
CA ALA A 912 -23.26 -1.80 10.72
C ALA A 912 -22.27 -0.90 11.47
N ALA A 913 -21.90 -1.31 12.69
CA ALA A 913 -20.77 -0.78 13.42
C ALA A 913 -19.62 -1.80 13.33
N PHE A 914 -18.42 -1.30 13.05
CA PHE A 914 -17.22 -2.14 12.91
C PHE A 914 -16.11 -1.68 13.86
N ASP A 915 -15.42 -2.64 14.44
CA ASP A 915 -14.00 -2.54 14.75
C ASP A 915 -13.26 -2.86 13.44
N LEU A 916 -12.89 -1.81 12.70
CA LEU A 916 -12.33 -1.95 11.36
C LEU A 916 -10.97 -2.64 11.35
N GLU A 917 -10.15 -2.44 12.37
CA GLU A 917 -8.84 -3.08 12.48
C GLU A 917 -9.02 -4.59 12.62
N ARG A 918 -9.89 -5.00 13.54
CA ARG A 918 -10.24 -6.41 13.72
C ARG A 918 -10.91 -6.99 12.49
N ALA A 919 -11.85 -6.27 11.87
CA ALA A 919 -12.56 -6.74 10.67
C ALA A 919 -11.59 -6.96 9.50
N ARG A 920 -10.67 -6.02 9.26
CA ARG A 920 -9.63 -6.16 8.22
C ARG A 920 -8.70 -7.32 8.51
N SER A 921 -8.24 -7.46 9.76
CA SER A 921 -7.37 -8.57 10.17
C SER A 921 -8.03 -9.93 9.93
N VAL A 922 -9.29 -10.09 10.35
CA VAL A 922 -10.03 -11.34 10.16
C VAL A 922 -10.26 -11.62 8.68
N LEU A 923 -10.71 -10.64 7.90
CA LEU A 923 -10.91 -10.81 6.46
C LEU A 923 -9.59 -11.07 5.72
N GLN A 924 -8.46 -10.55 6.18
CA GLN A 924 -7.14 -10.85 5.63
C GLN A 924 -6.80 -12.33 5.75
N THR A 925 -7.09 -12.98 6.88
CA THR A 925 -6.84 -14.41 7.07
C THR A 925 -7.63 -15.30 6.10
N CYS A 926 -8.78 -14.83 5.63
CA CYS A 926 -9.60 -15.50 4.61
C CYS A 926 -9.32 -15.00 3.18
N GLY A 927 -8.38 -14.07 2.98
CA GLY A 927 -8.04 -13.50 1.68
C GLY A 927 -9.05 -12.50 1.12
N ARG A 928 -9.81 -11.81 1.98
CA ARG A 928 -10.96 -10.94 1.63
C ARG A 928 -10.81 -9.50 2.13
N HIS A 929 -9.61 -9.10 2.52
CA HIS A 929 -9.32 -7.76 3.06
C HIS A 929 -9.62 -6.63 2.06
N SER A 930 -9.50 -6.88 0.74
CA SER A 930 -9.77 -5.87 -0.29
C SER A 930 -11.22 -5.36 -0.27
N LEU A 931 -12.16 -6.13 0.30
CA LEU A 931 -13.56 -5.74 0.42
C LEU A 931 -13.74 -4.45 1.24
N LEU A 932 -12.95 -4.25 2.31
CA LEU A 932 -13.04 -3.09 3.20
C LEU A 932 -11.94 -2.04 2.93
N ALA A 933 -11.29 -2.11 1.76
CA ALA A 933 -10.14 -1.26 1.44
C ALA A 933 -10.49 0.24 1.35
N GLN A 934 -11.75 0.58 1.09
CA GLN A 934 -12.23 1.96 0.93
C GLN A 934 -12.93 2.52 2.19
N LEU A 935 -12.95 1.78 3.30
CA LEU A 935 -13.50 2.29 4.56
C LEU A 935 -12.39 2.91 5.40
N ASP A 936 -12.47 4.20 5.71
CA ASP A 936 -11.53 4.84 6.62
C ASP A 936 -11.76 4.42 8.08
N SER A 937 -10.66 4.25 8.83
CA SER A 937 -10.70 4.15 10.28
C SER A 937 -11.17 5.48 10.86
N ALA A 938 -12.22 5.44 11.69
CA ALA A 938 -12.73 6.65 12.34
C ALA A 938 -11.58 7.33 13.13
N PRO A 939 -11.41 8.66 13.01
CA PRO A 939 -10.46 9.37 13.84
C PRO A 939 -10.81 9.18 15.33
N PRO A 940 -9.82 9.16 16.24
CA PRO A 940 -10.10 9.13 17.67
C PRO A 940 -11.03 10.29 18.06
N PRO A 941 -11.93 10.12 19.04
CA PRO A 941 -12.92 11.13 19.38
C PRO A 941 -12.23 12.46 19.69
N ALA A 942 -12.59 13.49 18.93
CA ALA A 942 -12.13 14.84 19.15
C ALA A 942 -12.52 15.29 20.56
N THR A 943 -11.53 15.68 21.36
CA THR A 943 -11.75 16.54 22.53
C THR A 943 -12.38 17.84 22.08
N ASP A 944 -13.45 18.26 22.75
CA ASP A 944 -14.35 19.36 22.36
C ASP A 944 -13.63 20.64 21.92
N PRO A 945 -14.20 21.36 20.92
CA PRO A 945 -13.59 22.51 20.29
C PRO A 945 -13.74 23.78 21.15
N GLU A 946 -12.61 24.42 21.45
CA GLU A 946 -12.64 25.85 21.76
C GLU A 946 -13.10 26.63 20.52
N VAL A 947 -14.11 27.47 20.74
CA VAL A 947 -14.79 28.28 19.73
C VAL A 947 -13.81 29.21 19.01
N GLN A 948 -13.58 28.99 17.71
CA GLN A 948 -13.14 30.05 16.81
C GLN A 948 -14.00 30.07 15.53
N ARG A 949 -14.72 31.18 15.38
CA ARG A 949 -15.48 31.60 14.19
C ARG A 949 -14.55 32.31 13.19
N PRO A 950 -14.99 32.52 11.93
CA PRO A 950 -14.19 32.27 10.74
C PRO A 950 -13.26 33.42 10.34
N ALA A 951 -12.05 33.05 9.89
CA ALA A 951 -11.15 33.91 9.12
C ALA A 951 -10.81 33.22 7.78
N ALA A 952 -11.79 33.13 6.89
CA ALA A 952 -11.63 32.57 5.56
C ALA A 952 -11.81 33.67 4.51
N GLU A 953 -10.69 34.30 4.11
CA GLU A 953 -10.44 34.84 2.76
C GLU A 953 -9.01 35.43 2.67
N THR A 954 -8.50 36.07 3.73
CA THR A 954 -7.15 36.68 3.75
C THR A 954 -6.00 35.66 3.81
N GLY A 955 -6.22 34.47 4.40
CA GLY A 955 -5.16 33.46 4.56
C GLY A 955 -4.72 32.78 3.26
N ARG A 956 -5.62 32.65 2.26
CA ARG A 956 -5.31 31.91 1.02
C ARG A 956 -4.43 32.74 0.09
N SER A 957 -4.74 34.03 -0.08
CA SER A 957 -3.92 34.96 -0.84
C SER A 957 -2.54 35.15 -0.20
N GLN A 958 -2.47 35.24 1.13
CA GLN A 958 -1.17 35.35 1.81
C GLN A 958 -0.32 34.08 1.64
N ARG A 959 -0.92 32.88 1.72
CA ARG A 959 -0.21 31.62 1.44
C ARG A 959 0.29 31.56 -0.01
N PHE A 960 -0.52 31.99 -0.97
CA PHE A 960 -0.13 32.02 -2.39
C PHE A 960 1.04 32.97 -2.65
N VAL A 961 1.02 34.19 -2.07
CA VAL A 961 2.13 35.16 -2.17
C VAL A 961 3.38 34.63 -1.46
N ASN A 962 3.24 33.93 -0.33
CA ASN A 962 4.37 33.30 0.36
C ASN A 962 5.02 32.19 -0.49
N LEU A 963 4.23 31.37 -1.19
CA LEU A 963 4.77 30.36 -2.09
C LEU A 963 5.53 30.99 -3.27
N LEU A 964 5.05 32.13 -3.79
CA LEU A 964 5.74 32.84 -4.86
C LEU A 964 7.05 33.42 -4.33
N ALA A 965 7.03 34.10 -3.17
CA ALA A 965 8.21 34.65 -2.52
C ALA A 965 9.31 33.59 -2.31
N GLN A 966 8.91 32.39 -1.89
CA GLN A 966 9.83 31.26 -1.72
C GLN A 966 10.39 30.73 -3.04
N ALA A 967 9.59 30.71 -4.11
CA ALA A 967 10.05 30.23 -5.42
C ALA A 967 11.02 31.22 -6.11
N ILE A 968 10.86 32.52 -5.87
CA ILE A 968 11.75 33.57 -6.40
C ILE A 968 12.91 33.94 -5.46
N GLY A 969 12.94 33.36 -4.25
CA GLY A 969 14.01 33.57 -3.27
C GLY A 969 13.98 34.92 -2.55
N LEU A 970 12.79 35.50 -2.32
CA LEU A 970 12.64 36.73 -1.52
C LEU A 970 12.43 36.44 -0.03
N ASP A 971 13.15 37.17 0.82
CA ASP A 971 13.13 37.01 2.29
C ASP A 971 11.81 37.47 2.95
N SER A 972 10.95 38.23 2.25
CA SER A 972 9.65 38.68 2.75
C SER A 972 8.59 38.79 1.66
N ALA A 973 7.38 38.32 1.98
CA ALA A 973 6.20 38.41 1.12
C ALA A 973 5.53 39.79 1.11
N GLU A 974 5.90 40.70 2.03
CA GLU A 974 5.30 42.03 2.17
C GLU A 974 5.72 43.02 1.07
N THR A 975 6.77 42.70 0.30
CA THR A 975 7.32 43.56 -0.76
C THR A 975 6.82 43.22 -2.17
N ILE A 976 5.96 42.20 -2.33
CA ILE A 976 5.51 41.73 -3.65
C ILE A 976 4.23 42.47 -4.07
N ASP A 977 4.31 43.27 -5.13
CA ASP A 977 3.14 43.90 -5.73
C ASP A 977 2.33 42.87 -6.53
N THR A 978 1.16 42.51 -6.01
CA THR A 978 0.29 41.48 -6.60
C THR A 978 -0.38 41.89 -7.92
N SER A 979 -0.26 43.16 -8.31
CA SER A 979 -0.86 43.72 -9.54
C SER A 979 0.08 43.71 -10.75
N VAL A 980 1.35 43.34 -10.55
CA VAL A 980 2.38 43.35 -11.60
C VAL A 980 2.58 41.93 -12.17
N PRO A 981 2.87 41.77 -13.48
CA PRO A 981 3.19 40.46 -14.06
C PRO A 981 4.34 39.76 -13.33
N MET A 982 4.20 38.47 -13.03
CA MET A 982 5.18 37.72 -12.22
C MET A 982 6.59 37.69 -12.83
N VAL A 983 6.70 37.76 -14.16
CA VAL A 983 7.98 37.87 -14.88
C VAL A 983 8.71 39.19 -14.55
N ALA A 984 7.98 40.29 -14.34
CA ALA A 984 8.56 41.57 -13.95
C ALA A 984 8.99 41.61 -12.47
N ILE A 985 8.55 40.64 -11.66
CA ILE A 985 8.96 40.42 -10.26
C ILE A 985 10.18 39.46 -10.18
N GLY A 986 10.64 38.93 -11.32
CA GLY A 986 11.86 38.13 -11.41
C GLY A 986 11.65 36.61 -11.57
N LEU A 987 10.43 36.15 -11.84
CA LEU A 987 10.12 34.74 -12.04
C LEU A 987 10.72 34.21 -13.37
N ASP A 988 11.72 33.33 -13.29
CA ASP A 988 12.31 32.64 -14.45
C ASP A 988 11.66 31.26 -14.77
N SER A 989 12.08 30.61 -15.85
CA SER A 989 11.48 29.33 -16.30
C SER A 989 11.64 28.16 -15.32
N LEU A 990 12.71 28.13 -14.52
CA LEU A 990 12.96 27.09 -13.52
C LEU A 990 12.13 27.37 -12.26
N GLN A 991 12.09 28.63 -11.82
CA GLN A 991 11.28 29.07 -10.70
C GLN A 991 9.77 28.97 -10.99
N ALA A 992 9.34 29.17 -12.24
CA ALA A 992 7.95 28.97 -12.66
C ALA A 992 7.50 27.52 -12.54
N LEU A 993 8.39 26.55 -12.85
CA LEU A 993 8.12 25.12 -12.67
C LEU A 993 8.04 24.74 -11.19
N GLU A 994 8.93 25.30 -10.37
CA GLU A 994 8.91 25.09 -8.92
C GLU A 994 7.68 25.72 -8.26
N PHE A 995 7.33 26.95 -8.64
CA PHE A 995 6.13 27.65 -8.16
C PHE A 995 4.86 26.90 -8.54
N ARG A 996 4.74 26.44 -9.79
CA ARG A 996 3.64 25.57 -10.26
C ARG A 996 3.53 24.31 -9.40
N ARG A 997 4.65 23.63 -9.12
CA ARG A 997 4.68 22.43 -8.27
C ARG A 997 4.14 22.74 -6.87
N ARG A 998 4.57 23.83 -6.26
CA ARG A 998 4.15 24.26 -4.92
C ARG A 998 2.67 24.64 -4.87
N VAL A 999 2.16 25.34 -5.89
CA VAL A 999 0.71 25.67 -5.99
C VAL A 999 -0.13 24.40 -6.16
N LYS A 1000 0.32 23.44 -6.97
CA LYS A 1000 -0.36 22.15 -7.14
C LYS A 1000 -0.40 21.34 -5.84
N GLN A 1001 0.68 21.38 -5.06
CA GLN A 1001 0.75 20.71 -3.75
C GLN A 1001 -0.16 21.37 -2.71
N GLU A 1002 -0.14 22.70 -2.60
CA GLU A 1002 -0.85 23.44 -1.54
C GLU A 1002 -2.34 23.65 -1.86
N PHE A 1003 -2.69 23.86 -3.13
CA PHE A 1003 -4.04 24.25 -3.54
C PHE A 1003 -4.74 23.21 -4.43
N ASN A 1004 -4.10 22.07 -4.72
CA ASN A 1004 -4.59 21.01 -5.62
C ASN A 1004 -5.06 21.53 -6.98
N HIS A 1005 -4.36 22.54 -7.51
CA HIS A 1005 -4.68 23.17 -8.79
C HIS A 1005 -3.44 23.29 -9.65
N ASP A 1006 -3.54 22.88 -10.91
CA ASP A 1006 -2.42 22.88 -11.85
C ASP A 1006 -2.42 24.17 -12.67
N LEU A 1007 -1.31 24.91 -12.63
CA LEU A 1007 -1.15 26.16 -13.39
C LEU A 1007 -0.39 25.89 -14.69
N GLU A 1008 -0.86 26.45 -15.81
CA GLU A 1008 -0.11 26.35 -17.06
C GLU A 1008 1.15 27.22 -17.00
N VAL A 1009 2.32 26.63 -17.29
CA VAL A 1009 3.61 27.35 -17.28
C VAL A 1009 3.61 28.49 -18.30
N ALA A 1010 2.87 28.33 -19.40
CA ALA A 1010 2.66 29.37 -20.41
C ALA A 1010 1.91 30.59 -19.85
N ASP A 1011 0.97 30.41 -18.91
CA ASP A 1011 0.26 31.52 -18.25
C ASP A 1011 1.18 32.28 -17.27
N LEU A 1012 2.02 31.55 -16.53
CA LEU A 1012 3.00 32.11 -15.59
C LEU A 1012 4.05 32.97 -16.28
N LEU A 1013 4.53 32.50 -17.44
CA LEU A 1013 5.54 33.19 -18.25
C LEU A 1013 4.93 34.17 -19.28
N GLY A 1014 3.63 34.07 -19.54
CA GLY A 1014 2.87 34.86 -20.52
C GLY A 1014 2.41 36.23 -20.02
N GLY A 1015 2.76 36.61 -18.79
CA GLY A 1015 2.49 37.94 -18.23
C GLY A 1015 1.31 38.04 -17.26
N ALA A 1016 0.78 36.92 -16.76
CA ALA A 1016 -0.25 36.93 -15.72
C ALA A 1016 0.26 37.55 -14.41
N SER A 1017 -0.59 38.34 -13.75
CA SER A 1017 -0.35 38.83 -12.39
C SER A 1017 -0.80 37.81 -11.33
N ILE A 1018 -0.37 37.98 -10.09
CA ILE A 1018 -0.81 37.15 -8.95
C ILE A 1018 -2.33 37.22 -8.78
N ALA A 1019 -2.92 38.41 -8.99
CA ALA A 1019 -4.36 38.61 -8.92
C ALA A 1019 -5.12 37.80 -9.99
N ASP A 1020 -4.59 37.71 -11.21
CA ASP A 1020 -5.22 36.94 -12.31
C ASP A 1020 -5.27 35.44 -12.00
N VAL A 1021 -4.19 34.92 -11.39
CA VAL A 1021 -4.09 33.51 -11.02
C VAL A 1021 -4.98 33.20 -9.81
N LEU A 1022 -5.04 34.08 -8.82
CA LEU A 1022 -5.96 33.94 -7.68
C LEU A 1022 -7.43 34.00 -8.11
N ALA A 1023 -7.76 34.79 -9.13
CA ALA A 1023 -9.11 34.82 -9.71
C ALA A 1023 -9.46 33.48 -10.39
N LYS A 1024 -8.52 32.84 -11.10
CA LYS A 1024 -8.70 31.50 -11.68
C LYS A 1024 -8.83 30.39 -10.63
N LEU A 1025 -8.18 30.53 -9.48
CA LEU A 1025 -8.26 29.58 -8.35
C LEU A 1025 -9.58 29.66 -7.57
N ASN A 1026 -10.34 30.74 -7.73
CA ASN A 1026 -11.63 30.98 -7.08
C ASN A 1026 -12.84 30.76 -8.03
N ALA A 1027 -12.58 30.47 -9.31
CA ALA A 1027 -13.59 30.08 -10.31
C ALA A 1027 -13.69 28.55 -10.36
#